data_AF-A0A7G7SXI3-F1
#
_entry.id   AF-A0A7G7SXI3-F1
#
_cell.length_a   1.000
_cell.length_b   1.000
_cell.length_c   1.000
_cell.angle_alpha   90.00
_cell.angle_beta   90.00
_cell.angle_gamma   90.00
#
_symmetry.space_group_name_H-M   'P 1'
#
loop_
_entity.id
_entity.type
_entity.pdbx_description
1 polymer ?
#
loop_
_entity_poly.entity_id
_entity_poly.type
_entity_poly.pdbx_seq_one_letter_code
_entity_poly.pdbx_strand_id
1 'polypeptide(L)'
;MSASTTQGSFLVGNERYVYLQKLAAEADRLFLVVAAFTGIVSLAAAWHQGVWTPWLAVALPTLAIIALQVKLYPGTLLSRCTVALGLMVLAAVLIQQAGGMAEVHFGVIVLIALLLYYRDWRPIVVASGAIAVHHVLFFWLQHRGLPLQAFAADAGIGILATHAGYVVAEAGILVAMAVQMRKQLLDVGHDPRDLALLARAMARQQPLPASIRDLTLPEGSIAHTLVVASEQLLSSREQDAEIQRESLRIRTALDNVTANVMIADAERNIVYVNKPLARMLSAAQDNMRRELPGFDANALLGRNIDIFHKRPEHQAKLLAALQQTHTAQIRVGGHTMRLIINPIVSSASERQGFVVEWADRTDEIQVEEEVTQIVRAAAAGDLDSRIGLHGKQGFYLLLAQQLNTLLDNNADGLARISQLLSALSQGDLTARMDGDLHGVFARIRDDANATATQLATIVRQIQGASDAINTAAGEIAAGNVDLSRRTEQQAASLEETAASMEELTSTVKQNAEYARQANQLAVGAASVASQGGDVVGQVVSTMSGIETSSKKIADIISVIDGIAFQTNILALNAAVEAARAGEQGRGFAVVASEVRTLAQRSATAAKEIKGLIDASVGQVANGSALVRQAGQTMSEIVSSVQRVTDIMGEISAASQEQSSGIEQVNQTVTQMDEATQQNAALVEEASAAARTMEEQAGQLADAVAAFKLSDAATTPTLRAHPAAVSRPAIKPAALSAVRSAPIAVATGTELREF
;
A
#
# COMPACT_ATOMS: atom_id res chain seq x y z
N MET A 1 4.80 37.75 70.37
CA MET A 1 5.20 38.99 71.06
C MET A 1 6.72 39.03 71.15
N SER A 2 7.26 40.22 70.86
CA SER A 2 8.64 40.74 71.03
C SER A 2 9.85 39.90 70.62
N ALA A 3 10.45 40.38 69.53
CA ALA A 3 11.87 40.37 69.18
C ALA A 3 12.86 40.43 70.38
N SER A 4 14.06 39.90 70.20
CA SER A 4 15.29 40.73 70.15
C SER A 4 16.56 39.89 69.94
N THR A 5 17.22 40.12 68.80
CA THR A 5 18.68 40.28 68.65
C THR A 5 19.64 39.32 69.36
N THR A 6 20.41 38.59 68.54
CA THR A 6 21.85 38.88 68.44
C THR A 6 22.40 38.44 67.08
N GLN A 7 22.44 39.40 66.14
CA GLN A 7 23.42 39.39 65.06
C GLN A 7 24.82 39.42 65.71
N GLY A 8 25.45 38.27 65.82
CA GLY A 8 26.85 38.14 66.23
C GLY A 8 27.72 37.85 65.01
N SER A 9 28.41 38.89 64.53
CA SER A 9 29.58 38.89 63.63
C SER A 9 29.75 37.68 62.69
N PHE A 10 29.39 37.87 61.42
CA PHE A 10 29.69 36.94 60.31
C PHE A 10 31.19 36.58 60.18
N LEU A 11 32.10 37.33 60.82
CA LEU A 11 33.54 37.12 60.74
C LEU A 11 34.08 36.05 61.71
N VAL A 12 33.35 35.70 62.78
CA VAL A 12 33.88 34.79 63.82
C VAL A 12 33.22 33.39 63.76
N GLY A 13 31.98 33.29 63.27
CA GLY A 13 31.32 31.99 63.02
C GLY A 13 30.97 31.21 64.29
N ASN A 14 30.12 31.79 65.14
CA ASN A 14 29.56 31.11 66.32
C ASN A 14 28.62 29.96 65.91
N GLU A 15 28.51 28.95 66.78
CA GLU A 15 27.61 27.81 66.56
C GLU A 15 26.15 28.17 66.84
N ARG A 16 25.22 27.51 66.14
CA ARG A 16 23.77 27.74 66.30
C ARG A 16 23.25 27.33 67.68
N TYR A 17 23.87 26.30 68.28
CA TYR A 17 23.51 25.79 69.60
C TYR A 17 24.68 25.96 70.56
N VAL A 18 24.41 26.51 71.75
CA VAL A 18 25.45 26.89 72.74
C VAL A 18 26.30 25.70 73.17
N TYR A 19 25.70 24.52 73.32
CA TYR A 19 26.42 23.30 73.72
C TYR A 19 27.44 22.84 72.67
N LEU A 20 27.18 23.05 71.38
CA LEU A 20 28.14 22.76 70.30
C LEU A 20 29.36 23.68 70.39
N GLN A 21 29.14 24.96 70.70
CA GLN A 21 30.23 25.92 70.87
C GLN A 21 31.13 25.54 72.04
N LYS A 22 30.54 25.11 73.16
CA LYS A 22 31.28 24.66 74.35
C LYS A 22 32.11 23.42 74.06
N LEU A 23 31.54 22.44 73.35
CA LEU A 23 32.25 21.21 72.95
C LEU A 23 33.42 21.51 72.01
N ALA A 24 33.22 22.44 71.07
CA ALA A 24 34.28 22.92 70.19
C ALA A 24 35.38 23.68 70.96
N ALA A 25 35.03 24.45 71.99
CA ALA A 25 36.00 25.15 72.85
C ALA A 25 36.83 24.18 73.71
N GLU A 26 36.25 23.06 74.14
CA GLU A 26 36.99 21.98 74.80
C GLU A 26 37.95 21.27 73.84
N ALA A 27 37.49 21.02 72.61
CA ALA A 27 38.33 20.49 71.53
C ALA A 27 39.50 21.42 71.22
N ASP A 28 39.29 22.74 71.14
CA ASP A 28 40.35 23.73 70.93
C ASP A 28 41.48 23.61 71.97
N ARG A 29 41.14 23.38 73.25
CA ARG A 29 42.14 23.18 74.31
C ARG A 29 42.91 21.89 74.13
N LEU A 30 42.24 20.81 73.72
CA LEU A 30 42.90 19.54 73.42
C LEU A 30 43.88 19.70 72.25
N PHE A 31 43.46 20.37 71.16
CA PHE A 31 44.33 20.57 70.00
C PHE A 31 45.46 21.55 70.25
N LEU A 32 45.33 22.49 71.18
CA LEU A 32 46.45 23.30 71.64
C LEU A 32 47.55 22.43 72.29
N VAL A 33 47.16 21.41 73.06
CA VAL A 33 48.09 20.43 73.64
C VAL A 33 48.71 19.55 72.57
N VAL A 34 47.92 19.07 71.60
CA VAL A 34 48.43 18.29 70.45
C VAL A 34 49.41 19.11 69.64
N ALA A 35 49.09 20.37 69.32
CA ALA A 35 49.99 21.27 68.59
C ALA A 35 51.29 21.50 69.36
N ALA A 36 51.22 21.76 70.67
CA ALA A 36 52.41 21.90 71.51
C ALA A 36 53.28 20.64 71.50
N PHE A 37 52.68 19.45 71.58
CA PHE A 37 53.39 18.17 71.48
C PHE A 37 54.07 18.00 70.11
N THR A 38 53.34 18.22 69.01
CA THR A 38 53.91 18.18 67.64
C THR A 38 55.05 19.19 67.47
N GLY A 39 54.91 20.37 68.08
CA GLY A 39 55.94 21.42 68.13
C GLY A 39 57.22 20.99 68.88
N ILE A 40 57.08 20.26 69.98
CA ILE A 40 58.21 19.68 70.74
C ILE A 40 58.90 18.59 69.93
N VAL A 41 58.14 17.72 69.25
CA VAL A 41 58.71 16.71 68.35
C VAL A 41 59.48 17.39 67.22
N SER A 42 58.95 18.47 66.65
CA SER A 42 59.63 19.26 65.62
C SER A 42 60.87 19.99 66.13
N LEU A 43 60.89 20.43 67.40
CA LEU A 43 62.07 20.99 68.03
C LEU A 43 63.17 19.94 68.21
N ALA A 44 62.80 18.74 68.65
CA ALA A 44 63.72 17.61 68.79
C ALA A 44 64.29 17.17 67.43
N ALA A 45 63.47 17.16 66.37
CA ALA A 45 63.91 16.91 65.00
C ALA A 45 64.87 17.99 64.49
N ALA A 46 64.60 19.28 64.77
CA ALA A 46 65.51 20.38 64.44
C ALA A 46 66.88 20.21 65.11
N TRP A 47 66.88 19.83 66.39
CA TRP A 47 68.09 19.57 67.16
C TRP A 47 68.90 18.40 66.59
N HIS A 48 68.23 17.29 66.30
CA HIS A 48 68.88 16.07 65.82
C HIS A 48 69.46 16.21 64.40
N GLN A 49 68.78 16.95 63.52
CA GLN A 49 69.16 17.06 62.11
C GLN A 49 69.93 18.33 61.76
N GLY A 50 70.05 19.28 62.70
CA GLY A 50 70.76 20.54 62.52
C GLY A 50 70.02 21.57 61.65
N VAL A 51 68.76 21.33 61.26
CA VAL A 51 67.97 22.20 60.39
C VAL A 51 66.99 23.04 61.22
N TRP A 52 67.46 24.22 61.66
CA TRP A 52 66.72 25.10 62.57
C TRP A 52 65.72 26.04 61.89
N THR A 53 65.89 26.32 60.60
CA THR A 53 65.13 27.36 59.89
C THR A 53 63.62 27.07 59.81
N PRO A 54 63.13 25.84 59.51
CA PRO A 54 61.69 25.58 59.48
C PRO A 54 61.06 25.72 60.87
N TRP A 55 61.80 25.40 61.93
CA TRP A 55 61.29 25.47 63.28
C TRP A 55 61.12 26.91 63.76
N LEU A 56 62.16 27.75 63.61
CA LEU A 56 62.12 29.15 64.06
C LEU A 56 61.21 30.02 63.19
N ALA A 57 61.22 29.82 61.87
CA ALA A 57 60.49 30.69 60.94
C ALA A 57 59.03 30.27 60.72
N VAL A 58 58.69 28.99 60.92
CA VAL A 58 57.35 28.46 60.60
C VAL A 58 56.70 27.81 61.82
N ALA A 59 57.33 26.83 62.46
CA ALA A 59 56.68 26.08 63.55
C ALA A 59 56.38 26.96 64.79
N LEU A 60 57.36 27.74 65.27
CA LEU A 60 57.19 28.58 66.46
C LEU A 60 56.13 29.68 66.28
N PRO A 61 56.10 30.44 65.16
CA PRO A 61 55.00 31.36 64.88
C PRO A 61 53.64 30.65 64.76
N THR A 62 53.60 29.46 64.16
CA THR A 62 52.35 28.69 64.02
C THR A 62 51.80 28.28 65.38
N LEU A 63 52.64 27.81 66.31
CA LEU A 63 52.23 27.51 67.69
C LEU A 63 51.67 28.74 68.40
N ALA A 64 52.30 29.90 68.22
CA ALA A 64 51.82 31.15 68.81
C ALA A 64 50.45 31.57 68.23
N ILE A 65 50.24 31.41 66.93
CA ILE A 65 48.95 31.69 66.27
C ILE A 65 47.87 30.75 66.80
N ILE A 66 48.14 29.44 66.91
CA ILE A 66 47.19 28.47 67.47
C ILE A 66 46.83 28.86 68.91
N ALA A 67 47.82 29.13 69.76
CA ALA A 67 47.60 29.51 71.16
C ALA A 67 46.78 30.79 71.30
N LEU A 68 47.07 31.80 70.47
CA LEU A 68 46.34 33.07 70.46
C LEU A 68 44.89 32.86 70.01
N GLN A 69 44.68 32.08 68.96
CA GLN A 69 43.35 31.85 68.39
C GLN A 69 42.43 31.07 69.35
N VAL A 70 42.95 30.02 69.97
CA VAL A 70 42.24 29.21 70.97
C VAL A 70 41.85 30.05 72.20
N LYS A 71 42.68 31.03 72.59
CA LYS A 71 42.42 31.90 73.73
C LYS A 71 41.41 33.02 73.42
N LEU A 72 41.48 33.62 72.24
CA LEU A 72 40.64 34.76 71.87
C LEU A 72 39.25 34.33 71.37
N TYR A 73 39.16 33.23 70.62
CA TYR A 73 37.94 32.84 69.93
C TYR A 73 37.58 31.35 70.14
N PRO A 74 37.50 30.87 71.40
CA PRO A 74 37.31 29.45 71.69
C PRO A 74 36.00 28.91 71.11
N GLY A 75 36.10 27.76 70.42
CA GLY A 75 34.98 27.01 69.87
C GLY A 75 34.34 27.61 68.62
N THR A 76 34.90 28.69 68.09
CA THR A 76 34.39 29.36 66.89
C THR A 76 34.83 28.63 65.62
N LEU A 77 34.12 28.80 64.50
CA LEU A 77 34.58 28.23 63.22
C LEU A 77 35.97 28.74 62.82
N LEU A 78 36.24 30.03 63.05
CA LEU A 78 37.53 30.63 62.77
C LEU A 78 38.65 29.97 63.57
N SER A 79 38.41 29.68 64.86
CA SER A 79 39.38 28.95 65.70
C SER A 79 39.65 27.55 65.16
N ARG A 80 38.60 26.76 64.92
CA ARG A 80 38.73 25.37 64.46
C ARG A 80 39.47 25.24 63.14
N CYS A 81 39.15 26.10 62.17
CA CYS A 81 39.82 26.08 60.87
C CYS A 81 41.28 26.55 60.99
N THR A 82 41.57 27.55 61.82
CA THR A 82 42.95 28.03 62.07
C THR A 82 43.79 26.97 62.78
N VAL A 83 43.23 26.29 63.77
CA VAL A 83 43.89 25.17 64.48
C VAL A 83 44.18 24.03 63.50
N ALA A 84 43.20 23.63 62.69
CA ALA A 84 43.36 22.58 61.68
C ALA A 84 44.44 22.92 60.65
N LEU A 85 44.43 24.16 60.13
CA LEU A 85 45.47 24.66 59.23
C LEU A 85 46.85 24.67 59.90
N GLY A 86 46.93 25.16 61.14
CA GLY A 86 48.17 25.22 61.90
C GLY A 86 48.77 23.83 62.18
N LEU A 87 47.94 22.82 62.46
CA LEU A 87 48.40 21.43 62.58
C LEU A 87 48.98 20.90 61.27
N MET A 88 48.39 21.24 60.11
CA MET A 88 48.94 20.84 58.81
C MET A 88 50.26 21.55 58.51
N VAL A 89 50.41 22.81 58.89
CA VAL A 89 51.68 23.54 58.78
C VAL A 89 52.75 22.91 59.68
N LEU A 90 52.43 22.54 60.91
CA LEU A 90 53.36 21.84 61.81
C LEU A 90 53.75 20.46 61.27
N ALA A 91 52.80 19.72 60.70
CA ALA A 91 53.07 18.45 60.03
C ALA A 91 53.99 18.63 58.81
N ALA A 92 53.75 19.64 57.98
CA ALA A 92 54.60 19.98 56.84
C ALA A 92 56.04 20.33 57.27
N VAL A 93 56.22 21.05 58.38
CA VAL A 93 57.56 21.32 58.93
C VAL A 93 58.26 20.04 59.36
N LEU A 94 57.53 19.12 60.00
CA LEU A 94 58.06 17.82 60.40
C LEU A 94 58.42 16.92 59.22
N ILE A 95 57.71 17.03 58.10
CA ILE A 95 58.01 16.33 56.84
C ILE A 95 59.25 16.93 56.18
N GLN A 96 59.49 18.25 56.33
CA GLN A 96 60.67 18.93 55.76
C GLN A 96 61.95 18.72 56.56
N GLN A 97 61.90 18.85 57.88
CA GLN A 97 62.79 18.08 58.78
C GLN A 97 62.53 16.60 58.44
N ALA A 98 63.29 15.58 58.77
CA ALA A 98 63.04 14.20 58.31
C ALA A 98 63.14 13.96 56.78
N GLY A 99 63.22 15.01 55.95
CA GLY A 99 63.62 14.92 54.56
C GLY A 99 62.65 14.21 53.62
N GLY A 100 61.35 14.41 53.83
CA GLY A 100 60.30 13.84 52.98
C GLY A 100 60.02 12.35 53.21
N MET A 101 60.44 11.78 54.34
CA MET A 101 60.18 10.37 54.69
C MET A 101 58.69 10.05 54.71
N ALA A 102 58.31 8.94 54.09
CA ALA A 102 56.92 8.49 53.98
C ALA A 102 56.30 8.18 55.36
N GLU A 103 57.10 7.74 56.34
CA GLU A 103 56.63 7.44 57.69
C GLU A 103 56.06 8.67 58.40
N VAL A 104 56.67 9.84 58.17
CA VAL A 104 56.22 11.11 58.79
C VAL A 104 54.94 11.62 58.13
N HIS A 105 54.67 11.24 56.88
CA HIS A 105 53.42 11.56 56.19
C HIS A 105 52.21 10.87 56.82
N PHE A 106 52.37 9.70 57.44
CA PHE A 106 51.28 9.09 58.22
C PHE A 106 50.82 9.98 59.39
N GLY A 107 51.69 10.87 59.89
CA GLY A 107 51.32 11.86 60.89
C GLY A 107 50.23 12.83 60.41
N VAL A 108 50.17 13.13 59.11
CA VAL A 108 49.12 13.97 58.51
C VAL A 108 47.75 13.29 58.64
N ILE A 109 47.68 12.01 58.25
CA ILE A 109 46.49 11.16 58.35
C ILE A 109 45.97 11.16 59.79
N VAL A 110 46.85 10.90 60.76
CA VAL A 110 46.49 10.89 62.18
C VAL A 110 45.97 12.26 62.66
N LEU A 111 46.64 13.35 62.28
CA LEU A 111 46.22 14.70 62.69
C LEU A 111 44.90 15.12 62.06
N ILE A 112 44.65 14.78 60.78
CA ILE A 112 43.35 15.04 60.12
C ILE A 112 42.25 14.18 60.76
N ALA A 113 42.52 12.90 61.03
CA ALA A 113 41.56 12.03 61.71
C ALA A 113 41.21 12.53 63.12
N LEU A 114 42.18 13.05 63.88
CA LEU A 114 41.93 13.64 65.19
C LEU A 114 40.95 14.82 65.13
N LEU A 115 40.90 15.59 64.03
CA LEU A 115 39.95 16.69 63.85
C LEU A 115 38.48 16.23 63.89
N LEU A 116 38.19 14.93 63.75
CA LEU A 116 36.86 14.37 64.04
C LEU A 116 36.37 14.70 65.46
N TYR A 117 37.27 15.02 66.41
CA TYR A 117 36.90 15.44 67.76
C TYR A 117 36.08 16.74 67.78
N TYR A 118 36.28 17.63 66.80
CA TYR A 118 35.40 18.79 66.60
C TYR A 118 33.99 18.40 66.15
N ARG A 119 33.83 17.19 65.60
CA ARG A 119 32.59 16.69 64.99
C ARG A 119 32.04 17.68 63.96
N ASP A 120 32.92 18.37 63.25
CA ASP A 120 32.61 19.32 62.20
C ASP A 120 33.44 18.96 60.98
N TRP A 121 32.82 18.90 59.80
CA TRP A 121 33.50 18.53 58.57
C TRP A 121 34.38 19.66 58.03
N ARG A 122 34.07 20.91 58.39
CA ARG A 122 34.74 22.09 57.81
C ARG A 122 36.25 22.15 58.11
N PRO A 123 36.71 21.95 59.36
CA PRO A 123 38.15 21.92 59.65
C PRO A 123 38.90 20.78 58.93
N ILE A 124 38.24 19.63 58.71
CA ILE A 124 38.82 18.48 58.01
C ILE A 124 39.08 18.83 56.54
N VAL A 125 38.13 19.48 55.89
CA VAL A 125 38.28 19.94 54.49
C VAL A 125 39.36 21.02 54.39
N VAL A 126 39.42 21.96 55.34
CA VAL A 126 40.47 22.99 55.37
C VAL A 126 41.86 22.37 55.53
N ALA A 127 42.03 21.42 56.45
CA ALA A 127 43.30 20.71 56.63
C ALA A 127 43.70 19.89 55.39
N SER A 128 42.77 19.09 54.86
CA SER A 128 43.02 18.24 53.69
C SER A 128 43.36 19.08 52.46
N GLY A 129 42.68 20.21 52.26
CA GLY A 129 42.99 21.16 51.19
C GLY A 129 44.37 21.80 51.35
N ALA A 130 44.71 22.25 52.57
CA ALA A 130 46.00 22.87 52.85
C ALA A 130 47.17 21.91 52.59
N ILE A 131 47.05 20.66 53.03
CA ILE A 131 48.10 19.67 52.85
C ILE A 131 48.20 19.20 51.39
N ALA A 132 47.08 19.08 50.66
CA ALA A 132 47.09 18.79 49.23
C ALA A 132 47.79 19.91 48.43
N VAL A 133 47.49 21.17 48.71
CA VAL A 133 48.18 22.33 48.10
C VAL A 133 49.66 22.30 48.43
N HIS A 134 50.03 22.04 49.68
CA HIS A 134 51.43 21.91 50.10
C HIS A 134 52.16 20.83 49.32
N HIS A 135 51.61 19.61 49.21
CA HIS A 135 52.27 18.49 48.52
C HIS A 135 52.42 18.76 47.02
N VAL A 136 51.40 19.28 46.34
CA VAL A 136 51.50 19.62 44.92
C VAL A 136 52.50 20.75 44.67
N LEU A 137 52.44 21.82 45.47
CA LEU A 137 53.33 22.97 45.29
C LEU A 137 54.79 22.60 45.61
N PHE A 138 55.03 21.90 46.73
CA PHE A 138 56.38 21.53 47.15
C PHE A 138 56.97 20.46 46.25
N PHE A 139 56.18 19.55 45.67
CA PHE A 139 56.65 18.64 44.63
C PHE A 139 57.29 19.40 43.46
N TRP A 140 56.61 20.42 42.93
CA TRP A 140 57.13 21.23 41.83
C TRP A 140 58.31 22.12 42.23
N LEU A 141 58.33 22.67 43.44
CA LEU A 141 59.45 23.48 43.94
C LEU A 141 60.70 22.63 44.20
N GLN A 142 60.54 21.42 44.75
CA GLN A 142 61.61 20.44 44.97
C GLN A 142 62.23 19.99 43.65
N HIS A 143 61.42 19.71 42.62
CA HIS A 143 61.90 19.35 41.27
C HIS A 143 62.61 20.50 40.54
N ARG A 144 62.43 21.76 40.98
CA ARG A 144 63.19 22.92 40.50
C ARG A 144 64.50 23.16 41.28
N GLY A 145 64.85 22.27 42.21
CA GLY A 145 66.10 22.34 42.96
C GLY A 145 66.08 23.25 44.19
N LEU A 146 64.90 23.71 44.63
CA LEU A 146 64.79 24.45 45.89
C LEU A 146 64.93 23.49 47.10
N PRO A 147 65.54 23.92 48.22
CA PRO A 147 65.80 23.09 49.39
C PRO A 147 64.55 22.89 50.26
N LEU A 148 63.44 22.47 49.64
CA LEU A 148 62.16 22.15 50.28
C LEU A 148 61.87 20.68 50.01
N GLN A 149 61.98 19.83 51.02
CA GLN A 149 61.79 18.38 50.90
C GLN A 149 60.40 18.00 51.40
N ALA A 150 59.46 17.83 50.48
CA ALA A 150 58.15 17.23 50.80
C ALA A 150 58.11 15.74 50.49
N PHE A 151 58.87 15.29 49.48
CA PHE A 151 58.96 13.87 49.11
C PHE A 151 60.42 13.40 49.16
N ALA A 152 60.66 12.09 49.19
CA ALA A 152 61.98 11.50 49.00
C ALA A 152 62.61 11.97 47.66
N ALA A 153 63.95 12.04 47.60
CA ALA A 153 64.70 12.69 46.51
C ALA A 153 64.45 12.11 45.09
N ASP A 154 63.92 10.90 45.00
CA ASP A 154 63.64 10.14 43.78
C ASP A 154 62.14 10.01 43.45
N ALA A 155 61.27 10.73 44.16
CA ALA A 155 59.83 10.58 44.00
C ALA A 155 59.29 11.21 42.69
N GLY A 156 58.76 10.37 41.80
CA GLY A 156 58.12 10.81 40.54
C GLY A 156 56.64 11.23 40.69
N ILE A 157 56.07 11.79 39.60
CA ILE A 157 54.66 12.26 39.54
C ILE A 157 53.65 11.17 39.95
N GLY A 158 53.96 9.89 39.70
CA GLY A 158 53.10 8.76 40.09
C GLY A 158 52.89 8.63 41.60
N ILE A 159 53.90 8.93 42.41
CA ILE A 159 53.78 8.92 43.88
C ILE A 159 52.89 10.08 44.33
N LEU A 160 53.04 11.28 43.74
CA LEU A 160 52.18 12.42 44.03
C LEU A 160 50.71 12.11 43.71
N ALA A 161 50.43 11.50 42.55
CA ALA A 161 49.07 11.14 42.15
C ALA A 161 48.44 10.09 43.09
N THR A 162 49.22 9.07 43.47
CA THR A 162 48.76 8.02 44.40
C THR A 162 48.50 8.59 45.79
N HIS A 163 49.41 9.44 46.28
CA HIS A 163 49.27 10.12 47.56
C HIS A 163 48.05 11.06 47.60
N ALA A 164 47.84 11.85 46.54
CA ALA A 164 46.66 12.71 46.41
C ALA A 164 45.35 11.89 46.42
N GLY A 165 45.33 10.71 45.77
CA GLY A 165 44.20 9.80 45.80
C GLY A 165 43.84 9.32 47.21
N TYR A 166 44.83 8.91 48.01
CA TYR A 166 44.61 8.49 49.40
C TYR A 166 44.09 9.63 50.27
N VAL A 167 44.65 10.84 50.16
CA VAL A 167 44.20 12.01 50.93
C VAL A 167 42.76 12.36 50.60
N VAL A 168 42.35 12.31 49.33
CA VAL A 168 40.96 12.57 48.93
C VAL A 168 40.00 11.50 49.46
N ALA A 169 40.38 10.22 49.36
CA ALA A 169 39.57 9.11 49.85
C ALA A 169 39.39 9.17 51.37
N GLU A 170 40.48 9.41 52.11
CA GLU A 170 40.47 9.55 53.57
C GLU A 170 39.66 10.77 54.00
N ALA A 171 39.90 11.95 53.40
CA ALA A 171 39.15 13.16 53.71
C ALA A 171 37.65 12.96 53.47
N GLY A 172 37.26 12.24 52.41
CA GLY A 172 35.86 11.88 52.15
C GLY A 172 35.23 11.05 53.27
N ILE A 173 35.93 10.01 53.75
CA ILE A 173 35.46 9.16 54.85
C ILE A 173 35.35 9.96 56.15
N LEU A 174 36.35 10.76 56.48
CA LEU A 174 36.36 11.57 57.70
C LEU A 174 35.28 12.67 57.66
N VAL A 175 35.02 13.28 56.50
CA VAL A 175 33.90 14.21 56.32
C VAL A 175 32.56 13.51 56.54
N ALA A 176 32.36 12.31 55.96
CA ALA A 176 31.14 11.55 56.15
C ALA A 176 30.94 11.16 57.63
N MET A 177 32.00 10.72 58.32
CA MET A 177 31.97 10.43 59.76
C MET A 177 31.66 11.69 60.58
N ALA A 178 32.29 12.83 60.28
CA ALA A 178 32.04 14.08 60.99
C ALA A 178 30.58 14.52 60.85
N VAL A 179 30.01 14.43 59.64
CA VAL A 179 28.59 14.75 59.38
C VAL A 179 27.68 13.80 60.16
N GLN A 180 27.98 12.49 60.16
CA GLN A 180 27.17 11.51 60.89
C GLN A 180 27.25 11.70 62.41
N MET A 181 28.44 11.96 62.96
CA MET A 181 28.64 12.24 64.39
C MET A 181 27.94 13.55 64.80
N ARG A 182 27.98 14.58 63.94
CA ARG A 182 27.23 15.83 64.15
C ARG A 182 25.73 15.58 64.20
N LYS A 183 25.22 14.76 63.28
CA LYS A 183 23.81 14.39 63.20
C LYS A 183 23.35 13.67 64.48
N GLN A 184 24.09 12.65 64.92
CA GLN A 184 23.80 11.94 66.18
C GLN A 184 23.81 12.89 67.39
N LEU A 185 24.72 13.85 67.44
CA LEU A 185 24.79 14.82 68.53
C LEU A 185 23.62 15.82 68.51
N LEU A 186 23.06 16.11 67.33
CA LEU A 186 21.84 16.91 67.18
C LEU A 186 20.59 16.10 67.52
N ASP A 187 20.54 14.81 67.18
CA ASP A 187 19.44 13.90 67.56
C ASP A 187 19.36 13.71 69.09
N VAL A 188 20.50 13.72 69.78
CA VAL A 188 20.56 13.73 71.26
C VAL A 188 20.15 15.10 71.81
N GLY A 189 20.61 16.19 71.17
CA GLY A 189 20.12 17.56 71.38
C GLY A 189 20.79 18.38 72.49
N HIS A 190 21.52 17.74 73.40
CA HIS A 190 22.34 18.39 74.43
C HIS A 190 23.40 17.43 74.99
N ASP A 191 24.25 17.89 75.91
CA ASP A 191 25.20 17.04 76.63
C ASP A 191 24.50 15.88 77.38
N PRO A 192 24.94 14.62 77.21
CA PRO A 192 24.32 13.45 77.85
C PRO A 192 24.27 13.50 79.38
N ARG A 193 25.19 14.20 80.05
CA ARG A 193 25.18 14.36 81.52
C ARG A 193 24.07 15.31 81.95
N ASP A 194 23.84 16.38 81.19
CA ASP A 194 22.74 17.33 81.43
C ASP A 194 21.38 16.69 81.13
N LEU A 195 21.30 15.82 80.13
CA LEU A 195 20.11 15.00 79.85
C LEU A 195 19.80 14.00 80.96
N ALA A 196 20.82 13.42 81.58
CA ALA A 196 20.65 12.56 82.76
C ALA A 196 20.15 13.35 83.99
N LEU A 197 20.54 14.62 84.14
CA LEU A 197 19.98 15.51 85.17
C LEU A 197 18.50 15.84 84.90
N LEU A 198 18.14 16.10 83.64
CA LEU A 198 16.76 16.29 83.16
C LEU A 198 15.89 15.05 83.47
N ALA A 199 16.36 13.86 83.08
CA ALA A 199 15.65 12.61 83.35
C ALA A 199 15.52 12.31 84.86
N ARG A 200 16.51 12.67 85.69
CA ARG A 200 16.42 12.55 87.16
C ARG A 200 15.47 13.58 87.78
N ALA A 201 15.40 14.80 87.26
CA ALA A 201 14.44 15.81 87.71
C ALA A 201 12.99 15.37 87.39
N MET A 202 12.76 14.79 86.21
CA MET A 202 11.49 14.16 85.84
C MET A 202 11.14 12.99 86.78
N ALA A 203 12.11 12.10 87.06
CA ALA A 203 11.90 10.98 87.98
C ALA A 203 11.59 11.40 89.43
N ARG A 204 12.08 12.58 89.85
CA ARG A 204 11.83 13.14 91.19
C ARG A 204 10.64 14.11 91.25
N GLN A 205 9.92 14.31 90.15
CA GLN A 205 8.71 15.14 90.07
C GLN A 205 8.91 16.60 90.52
N GLN A 206 10.07 17.20 90.23
CA GLN A 206 10.34 18.61 90.56
C GLN A 206 10.21 19.49 89.32
N PRO A 207 9.73 20.75 89.46
CA PRO A 207 9.67 21.68 88.34
C PRO A 207 11.09 21.96 87.81
N LEU A 208 11.22 21.96 86.48
CA LEU A 208 12.48 22.21 85.79
C LEU A 208 13.07 23.59 86.18
N PRO A 209 14.38 23.68 86.49
CA PRO A 209 15.06 24.96 86.69
C PRO A 209 14.96 25.86 85.44
N ALA A 210 14.84 27.18 85.62
CA ALA A 210 14.71 28.15 84.52
C ALA A 210 15.85 28.05 83.48
N SER A 211 17.06 27.69 83.92
CA SER A 211 18.23 27.50 83.06
C SER A 211 18.10 26.37 82.04
N ILE A 212 17.15 25.44 82.22
CA ILE A 212 16.89 24.33 81.28
C ILE A 212 15.67 24.62 80.40
N ARG A 213 14.67 25.32 80.95
CA ARG A 213 13.44 25.68 80.24
C ARG A 213 13.68 26.62 79.06
N ASP A 214 14.68 27.50 79.18
CA ASP A 214 14.99 28.53 78.17
C ASP A 214 16.10 28.09 77.19
N LEU A 215 16.51 26.81 77.20
CA LEU A 215 17.51 26.28 76.27
C LEU A 215 16.95 26.21 74.85
N THR A 216 17.68 26.73 73.88
CA THR A 216 17.42 26.48 72.45
C THR A 216 17.92 25.10 72.07
N LEU A 217 16.99 24.14 72.00
CA LEU A 217 17.27 22.73 71.67
C LEU A 217 16.89 22.43 70.20
N PRO A 218 17.55 21.46 69.53
CA PRO A 218 17.14 21.02 68.21
C PRO A 218 15.75 20.34 68.25
N GLU A 219 14.84 20.78 67.39
CA GLU A 219 13.51 20.18 67.23
C GLU A 219 13.63 18.69 66.86
N GLY A 220 12.86 17.82 67.51
CA GLY A 220 12.90 16.37 67.31
C GLY A 220 14.03 15.63 68.05
N SER A 221 14.85 16.34 68.83
CA SER A 221 15.89 15.70 69.65
C SER A 221 15.35 15.06 70.93
N ILE A 222 16.12 14.14 71.52
CA ILE A 222 15.81 13.53 72.83
C ILE A 222 15.68 14.62 73.91
N ALA A 223 16.57 15.62 73.89
CA ALA A 223 16.52 16.77 74.79
C ALA A 223 15.19 17.53 74.71
N HIS A 224 14.78 17.89 73.48
CA HIS A 224 13.53 18.58 73.21
C HIS A 224 12.32 17.74 73.67
N THR A 225 12.37 16.43 73.41
CA THR A 225 11.30 15.49 73.79
C THR A 225 11.19 15.32 75.31
N LEU A 226 12.30 15.30 76.05
CA LEU A 226 12.30 15.22 77.52
C LEU A 226 11.75 16.49 78.18
N VAL A 227 12.03 17.68 77.62
CA VAL A 227 11.44 18.94 78.11
C VAL A 227 9.93 18.95 77.90
N VAL A 228 9.45 18.56 76.69
CA VAL A 228 8.01 18.40 76.39
C VAL A 228 7.34 17.36 77.30
N ALA A 229 8.00 16.22 77.56
CA ALA A 229 7.47 15.18 78.44
C ALA A 229 7.40 15.62 79.92
N SER A 230 8.31 16.48 80.38
CA SER A 230 8.26 17.05 81.73
C SER A 230 7.13 18.05 81.91
N GLU A 231 6.77 18.80 80.86
CA GLU A 231 5.59 19.69 80.88
C GLU A 231 4.28 18.88 80.87
N GLN A 232 4.25 17.74 80.16
CA GLN A 232 3.11 16.81 80.18
C GLN A 232 2.91 16.09 81.52
N LEU A 233 3.97 15.78 82.28
CA LEU A 233 3.87 15.16 83.61
C LEU A 233 3.28 16.07 84.69
N LEU A 234 3.44 17.39 84.56
CA LEU A 234 2.78 18.37 85.43
C LEU A 234 1.30 18.56 85.05
N SER A 235 0.97 18.42 83.76
CA SER A 235 -0.42 18.37 83.25
C SER A 235 -1.17 17.09 83.67
N SER A 236 -0.47 15.96 83.82
CA SER A 236 -1.04 14.69 84.27
C SER A 236 -1.61 14.72 85.71
N ARG A 237 -1.25 15.71 86.53
CA ARG A 237 -1.85 15.90 87.88
C ARG A 237 -3.22 16.62 87.86
N GLU A 238 -3.57 17.34 86.80
CA GLU A 238 -4.95 17.82 86.59
C GLU A 238 -5.88 16.69 86.10
N GLN A 239 -5.29 15.62 85.56
CA GLN A 239 -5.99 14.51 84.91
C GLN A 239 -6.66 13.52 85.88
N ASP A 240 -6.25 13.44 87.14
CA ASP A 240 -6.94 12.59 88.13
C ASP A 240 -8.35 13.10 88.49
N ALA A 241 -8.64 14.39 88.25
CA ALA A 241 -10.00 14.95 88.32
C ALA A 241 -10.80 14.71 87.02
N GLU A 242 -10.15 14.26 85.95
CA GLU A 242 -10.73 14.07 84.62
C GLU A 242 -11.08 12.61 84.30
N ILE A 243 -10.48 11.63 85.01
CA ILE A 243 -10.78 10.20 84.86
C ILE A 243 -12.26 9.86 85.19
N GLN A 244 -12.90 10.55 86.14
CA GLN A 244 -14.35 10.40 86.36
C GLN A 244 -15.21 10.99 85.22
N ARG A 245 -14.71 12.00 84.51
CA ARG A 245 -15.40 12.66 83.39
C ARG A 245 -15.21 11.88 82.08
N GLU A 246 -14.07 11.20 81.92
CA GLU A 246 -13.72 10.42 80.74
C GLU A 246 -14.54 9.12 80.58
N SER A 247 -14.88 8.43 81.68
CA SER A 247 -15.71 7.21 81.60
C SER A 247 -17.14 7.51 81.11
N LEU A 248 -17.70 8.68 81.45
CA LEU A 248 -18.97 9.19 80.92
C LEU A 248 -18.85 9.69 79.47
N ARG A 249 -17.68 10.23 79.09
CA ARG A 249 -17.39 10.70 77.72
C ARG A 249 -17.26 9.55 76.72
N ILE A 250 -16.59 8.45 77.06
CA ILE A 250 -16.46 7.26 76.19
C ILE A 250 -17.82 6.61 75.92
N ARG A 251 -18.67 6.46 76.95
CA ARG A 251 -20.06 5.96 76.76
C ARG A 251 -20.89 6.89 75.88
N THR A 252 -20.82 8.20 76.08
CA THR A 252 -21.57 9.18 75.27
C THR A 252 -21.04 9.28 73.83
N ALA A 253 -19.74 9.09 73.62
CA ALA A 253 -19.12 9.05 72.30
C ALA A 253 -19.56 7.80 71.53
N LEU A 254 -19.50 6.62 72.15
CA LEU A 254 -19.99 5.38 71.53
C LEU A 254 -21.50 5.43 71.24
N ASP A 255 -22.30 6.14 72.03
CA ASP A 255 -23.74 6.34 71.77
C ASP A 255 -24.06 7.25 70.55
N ASN A 256 -23.11 8.07 70.10
CA ASN A 256 -23.30 9.04 69.02
C ASN A 256 -22.45 8.76 67.77
N VAL A 257 -21.61 7.71 67.75
CA VAL A 257 -20.99 7.25 66.50
C VAL A 257 -22.03 6.59 65.58
N THR A 258 -21.76 6.55 64.28
CA THR A 258 -22.60 5.84 63.30
C THR A 258 -22.40 4.33 63.31
N ALA A 259 -21.24 3.85 63.80
CA ALA A 259 -20.94 2.43 63.89
C ALA A 259 -21.83 1.74 64.94
N ASN A 260 -22.31 0.54 64.62
CA ASN A 260 -23.10 -0.27 65.56
C ASN A 260 -22.15 -1.06 66.45
N VAL A 261 -22.08 -0.75 67.76
CA VAL A 261 -21.08 -1.32 68.67
C VAL A 261 -21.74 -2.02 69.87
N MET A 262 -21.28 -3.23 70.16
CA MET A 262 -21.62 -4.01 71.35
C MET A 262 -20.36 -4.37 72.13
N ILE A 263 -20.42 -4.35 73.47
CA ILE A 263 -19.36 -4.84 74.34
C ILE A 263 -19.94 -5.91 75.28
N ALA A 264 -19.25 -7.04 75.37
CA ALA A 264 -19.55 -8.11 76.32
C ALA A 264 -18.37 -8.34 77.27
N ASP A 265 -18.65 -8.78 78.50
CA ASP A 265 -17.63 -9.15 79.50
C ASP A 265 -16.98 -10.52 79.19
N ALA A 266 -16.06 -10.95 80.06
CA ALA A 266 -15.32 -12.21 79.92
C ALA A 266 -16.25 -13.44 79.96
N GLU A 267 -17.35 -13.36 80.72
CA GLU A 267 -18.41 -14.38 80.81
C GLU A 267 -19.40 -14.32 79.64
N ARG A 268 -19.19 -13.40 78.69
CA ARG A 268 -20.00 -13.15 77.48
C ARG A 268 -21.37 -12.54 77.74
N ASN A 269 -21.55 -11.86 78.88
CA ASN A 269 -22.73 -11.05 79.13
C ASN A 269 -22.56 -9.67 78.53
N ILE A 270 -23.62 -9.15 77.92
CA ILE A 270 -23.60 -7.87 77.23
C ILE A 270 -23.59 -6.75 78.27
N VAL A 271 -22.49 -6.01 78.33
CA VAL A 271 -22.28 -4.92 79.30
C VAL A 271 -22.55 -3.55 78.70
N TYR A 272 -22.55 -3.44 77.36
CA TYR A 272 -22.85 -2.19 76.66
C TYR A 272 -23.36 -2.43 75.23
N VAL A 273 -24.35 -1.64 74.84
CA VAL A 273 -24.90 -1.56 73.47
C VAL A 273 -25.13 -0.09 73.18
N ASN A 274 -24.63 0.40 72.04
CA ASN A 274 -24.84 1.79 71.67
C ASN A 274 -26.19 2.03 70.96
N LYS A 275 -26.66 3.28 70.95
CA LYS A 275 -27.97 3.66 70.36
C LYS A 275 -28.17 3.22 68.90
N PRO A 276 -27.19 3.38 67.98
CA PRO A 276 -27.32 2.87 66.61
C PRO A 276 -27.58 1.37 66.54
N LEU A 277 -26.79 0.55 67.26
CA LEU A 277 -26.98 -0.90 67.26
C LEU A 277 -28.33 -1.29 67.86
N ALA A 278 -28.76 -0.64 68.94
CA ALA A 278 -30.07 -0.86 69.53
C ALA A 278 -31.21 -0.55 68.54
N ARG A 279 -31.14 0.57 67.81
CA ARG A 279 -32.14 0.92 66.78
C ARG A 279 -32.17 -0.09 65.64
N MET A 280 -31.00 -0.52 65.17
CA MET A 280 -30.89 -1.50 64.09
C MET A 280 -31.48 -2.86 64.51
N LEU A 281 -31.11 -3.37 65.69
CA LEU A 281 -31.64 -4.64 66.20
C LEU A 281 -33.14 -4.57 66.52
N SER A 282 -33.64 -3.42 67.01
CA SER A 282 -35.07 -3.22 67.22
C SER A 282 -35.85 -3.17 65.91
N ALA A 283 -35.33 -2.50 64.87
CA ALA A 283 -35.95 -2.49 63.55
C ALA A 283 -35.97 -3.89 62.91
N ALA A 284 -34.94 -4.70 63.17
CA ALA A 284 -34.84 -6.07 62.67
C ALA A 284 -35.51 -7.12 63.58
N GLN A 285 -36.04 -6.73 64.75
CA GLN A 285 -36.48 -7.67 65.80
C GLN A 285 -37.55 -8.65 65.31
N ASP A 286 -38.55 -8.19 64.56
CA ASP A 286 -39.65 -9.03 64.08
C ASP A 286 -39.17 -10.10 63.09
N ASN A 287 -38.16 -9.77 62.28
CA ASN A 287 -37.52 -10.73 61.38
C ASN A 287 -36.60 -11.69 62.16
N MET A 288 -35.86 -11.18 63.15
CA MET A 288 -34.98 -12.00 64.00
C MET A 288 -35.76 -13.01 64.85
N ARG A 289 -36.95 -12.67 65.36
CA ARG A 289 -37.81 -13.58 66.13
C ARG A 289 -38.28 -14.81 65.34
N ARG A 290 -38.30 -14.74 64.01
CA ARG A 290 -38.61 -15.91 63.16
C ARG A 290 -37.54 -16.98 63.23
N GLU A 291 -36.29 -16.60 63.48
CA GLU A 291 -35.15 -17.51 63.57
C GLU A 291 -34.66 -17.73 65.00
N LEU A 292 -34.95 -16.80 65.91
CA LEU A 292 -34.56 -16.77 67.32
C LEU A 292 -35.79 -16.36 68.18
N PRO A 293 -36.68 -17.30 68.54
CA PRO A 293 -37.98 -16.98 69.16
C PRO A 293 -37.91 -16.21 70.49
N GLY A 294 -36.80 -16.34 71.23
CA GLY A 294 -36.56 -15.67 72.51
C GLY A 294 -35.89 -14.30 72.41
N PHE A 295 -35.70 -13.76 71.21
CA PHE A 295 -34.97 -12.51 71.01
C PHE A 295 -35.81 -11.26 71.35
N ASP A 296 -35.24 -10.37 72.16
CA ASP A 296 -35.81 -9.07 72.54
C ASP A 296 -34.70 -8.01 72.56
N ALA A 297 -34.80 -7.05 71.63
CA ALA A 297 -33.84 -5.97 71.47
C ALA A 297 -33.86 -4.95 72.61
N ASN A 298 -34.96 -4.87 73.37
CA ASN A 298 -35.07 -3.97 74.52
C ASN A 298 -34.50 -4.58 75.81
N ALA A 299 -34.22 -5.89 75.82
CA ALA A 299 -33.72 -6.63 76.98
C ALA A 299 -32.32 -7.23 76.74
N LEU A 300 -31.47 -6.55 75.97
CA LEU A 300 -30.13 -7.05 75.60
C LEU A 300 -29.10 -6.90 76.73
N LEU A 301 -29.14 -5.80 77.50
CA LEU A 301 -28.17 -5.54 78.56
C LEU A 301 -28.27 -6.60 79.67
N GLY A 302 -27.13 -7.16 80.06
CA GLY A 302 -27.02 -8.20 81.08
C GLY A 302 -27.42 -9.61 80.62
N ARG A 303 -27.90 -9.79 79.38
CA ARG A 303 -28.08 -11.12 78.78
C ARG A 303 -26.77 -11.64 78.21
N ASN A 304 -26.65 -12.96 78.11
CA ASN A 304 -25.50 -13.57 77.45
C ASN A 304 -25.64 -13.47 75.92
N ILE A 305 -24.55 -13.20 75.19
CA ILE A 305 -24.55 -13.11 73.72
C ILE A 305 -24.97 -14.40 73.00
N ASP A 306 -25.02 -15.51 73.74
CA ASP A 306 -25.54 -16.79 73.27
C ASP A 306 -26.95 -16.67 72.67
N ILE A 307 -27.75 -15.67 73.06
CA ILE A 307 -29.08 -15.39 72.49
C ILE A 307 -29.07 -15.11 70.99
N PHE A 308 -27.95 -14.69 70.41
CA PHE A 308 -27.83 -14.39 68.97
C PHE A 308 -27.53 -15.62 68.11
N HIS A 309 -27.36 -16.80 68.72
CA HIS A 309 -26.82 -17.98 68.03
C HIS A 309 -27.71 -19.21 68.21
N LYS A 310 -27.99 -19.91 67.10
CA LYS A 310 -28.72 -21.20 67.11
C LYS A 310 -27.96 -22.33 67.81
N ARG A 311 -26.61 -22.25 67.88
CA ARG A 311 -25.71 -23.25 68.51
C ARG A 311 -24.66 -22.59 69.40
N PRO A 312 -25.02 -22.09 70.59
CA PRO A 312 -24.13 -21.30 71.47
C PRO A 312 -22.77 -21.94 71.77
N GLU A 313 -22.72 -23.26 71.93
CA GLU A 313 -21.48 -23.99 72.26
C GLU A 313 -20.35 -23.81 71.23
N HIS A 314 -20.69 -23.62 69.95
CA HIS A 314 -19.70 -23.44 68.89
C HIS A 314 -19.03 -22.06 69.00
N GLN A 315 -19.82 -21.01 69.20
CA GLN A 315 -19.33 -19.65 69.38
C GLN A 315 -18.56 -19.47 70.68
N ALA A 316 -18.99 -20.12 71.77
CA ALA A 316 -18.25 -20.10 73.02
C ALA A 316 -16.81 -20.64 72.85
N LYS A 317 -16.63 -21.72 72.08
CA LYS A 317 -15.29 -22.26 71.75
C LYS A 317 -14.46 -21.34 70.87
N LEU A 318 -15.08 -20.75 69.84
CA LEU A 318 -14.41 -19.79 68.95
C LEU A 318 -13.90 -18.56 69.73
N LEU A 319 -14.76 -17.97 70.55
CA LEU A 319 -14.44 -16.79 71.35
C LEU A 319 -13.39 -17.11 72.43
N ALA A 320 -13.44 -18.31 73.05
CA ALA A 320 -12.42 -18.74 74.00
C ALA A 320 -11.01 -18.72 73.39
N ALA A 321 -10.86 -19.19 72.15
CA ALA A 321 -9.57 -19.24 71.43
C ALA A 321 -9.16 -17.92 70.75
N LEU A 322 -10.00 -16.88 70.77
CA LEU A 322 -9.80 -15.67 69.97
C LEU A 322 -8.68 -14.75 70.51
N GLN A 323 -7.55 -14.68 69.81
CA GLN A 323 -6.38 -13.87 70.20
C GLN A 323 -6.25 -12.55 69.41
N GLN A 324 -6.84 -12.48 68.20
CA GLN A 324 -6.75 -11.34 67.28
C GLN A 324 -8.12 -10.95 66.75
N THR A 325 -8.21 -9.82 66.06
CA THR A 325 -9.44 -9.39 65.37
C THR A 325 -9.97 -10.48 64.45
N HIS A 326 -11.24 -10.85 64.61
CA HIS A 326 -11.91 -11.77 63.70
C HIS A 326 -13.05 -11.05 62.98
N THR A 327 -12.99 -11.08 61.66
CA THR A 327 -14.06 -10.56 60.81
C THR A 327 -14.89 -11.72 60.31
N ALA A 328 -16.18 -11.67 60.56
CA ALA A 328 -17.15 -12.65 60.09
C ALA A 328 -18.26 -11.95 59.31
N GLN A 329 -18.85 -12.65 58.35
CA GLN A 329 -20.05 -12.19 57.67
C GLN A 329 -21.17 -13.16 58.01
N ILE A 330 -22.28 -12.63 58.54
CA ILE A 330 -23.43 -13.43 58.92
C ILE A 330 -24.69 -12.84 58.27
N ARG A 331 -25.67 -13.69 58.05
CA ARG A 331 -27.00 -13.27 57.61
C ARG A 331 -27.96 -13.37 58.79
N VAL A 332 -28.58 -12.25 59.15
CA VAL A 332 -29.47 -12.16 60.31
C VAL A 332 -30.70 -11.36 59.92
N GLY A 333 -31.89 -11.98 60.04
CA GLY A 333 -33.17 -11.29 59.80
C GLY A 333 -33.37 -10.75 58.39
N GLY A 334 -32.70 -11.33 57.38
CA GLY A 334 -32.73 -10.87 55.99
C GLY A 334 -31.56 -9.97 55.58
N HIS A 335 -30.82 -9.42 56.54
CA HIS A 335 -29.69 -8.51 56.31
C HIS A 335 -28.35 -9.26 56.32
N THR A 336 -27.40 -8.78 55.52
CA THR A 336 -26.03 -9.26 55.44
C THR A 336 -25.12 -8.37 56.27
N MET A 337 -24.76 -8.86 57.46
CA MET A 337 -23.98 -8.12 58.45
C MET A 337 -22.53 -8.57 58.41
N ARG A 338 -21.61 -7.61 58.32
CA ARG A 338 -20.20 -7.82 58.61
C ARG A 338 -19.93 -7.50 60.07
N LEU A 339 -19.41 -8.47 60.80
CA LEU A 339 -19.02 -8.35 62.20
C LEU A 339 -17.52 -8.28 62.29
N ILE A 340 -17.00 -7.31 63.03
CA ILE A 340 -15.59 -7.21 63.39
C ILE A 340 -15.52 -7.39 64.90
N ILE A 341 -14.93 -8.51 65.34
CA ILE A 341 -14.86 -8.93 66.74
C ILE A 341 -13.43 -8.75 67.23
N ASN A 342 -13.26 -7.91 68.25
CA ASN A 342 -11.97 -7.60 68.86
C ASN A 342 -11.95 -8.05 70.34
N PRO A 343 -10.98 -8.88 70.78
CA PRO A 343 -10.84 -9.20 72.20
C PRO A 343 -10.31 -7.98 72.98
N ILE A 344 -10.93 -7.67 74.12
CA ILE A 344 -10.42 -6.67 75.07
C ILE A 344 -9.48 -7.39 76.01
N VAL A 345 -8.20 -7.00 76.01
CA VAL A 345 -7.17 -7.57 76.90
C VAL A 345 -6.68 -6.49 77.87
N SER A 346 -6.51 -6.87 79.13
CA SER A 346 -5.87 -6.05 80.16
C SER A 346 -4.36 -5.93 79.88
N SER A 347 -3.70 -4.93 80.48
CA SER A 347 -2.25 -4.77 80.45
C SER A 347 -1.49 -5.99 81.02
N ALA A 348 -2.16 -6.83 81.80
CA ALA A 348 -1.64 -8.11 82.31
C ALA A 348 -1.89 -9.33 81.39
N SER A 349 -2.32 -9.11 80.13
CA SER A 349 -2.70 -10.16 79.16
C SER A 349 -3.88 -11.05 79.57
N GLU A 350 -4.68 -10.62 80.55
CA GLU A 350 -5.94 -11.26 80.93
C GLU A 350 -7.10 -10.70 80.11
N ARG A 351 -7.93 -11.57 79.51
CA ARG A 351 -9.06 -11.14 78.66
C ARG A 351 -10.19 -10.57 79.53
N GLN A 352 -10.58 -9.33 79.24
CA GLN A 352 -11.61 -8.60 79.97
C GLN A 352 -12.98 -8.68 79.28
N GLY A 353 -13.02 -8.99 77.97
CA GLY A 353 -14.28 -9.06 77.22
C GLY A 353 -14.07 -9.01 75.71
N PHE A 354 -15.12 -8.65 74.97
CA PHE A 354 -15.12 -8.54 73.52
C PHE A 354 -15.86 -7.28 73.07
N VAL A 355 -15.30 -6.58 72.08
CA VAL A 355 -16.00 -5.54 71.30
C VAL A 355 -16.42 -6.11 69.96
N VAL A 356 -17.67 -5.91 69.57
CA VAL A 356 -18.19 -6.30 68.27
C VAL A 356 -18.73 -5.08 67.55
N GLU A 357 -18.19 -4.80 66.37
CA GLU A 357 -18.70 -3.80 65.43
C GLU A 357 -19.55 -4.49 64.36
N TRP A 358 -20.73 -3.94 64.06
CA TRP A 358 -21.64 -4.44 63.03
C TRP A 358 -21.81 -3.43 61.90
N ALA A 359 -21.57 -3.87 60.67
CA ALA A 359 -21.83 -3.09 59.46
C ALA A 359 -22.79 -3.84 58.54
N ASP A 360 -23.95 -3.24 58.24
CA ASP A 360 -24.88 -3.77 57.24
C ASP A 360 -24.34 -3.48 55.85
N ARG A 361 -24.09 -4.54 55.05
CA ARG A 361 -23.60 -4.44 53.66
C ARG A 361 -24.62 -4.95 52.64
N THR A 362 -25.90 -5.06 53.03
CA THR A 362 -26.94 -5.67 52.18
C THR A 362 -27.07 -4.95 50.84
N ASP A 363 -27.17 -3.62 50.85
CA ASP A 363 -27.37 -2.83 49.63
C ASP A 363 -26.13 -2.83 48.72
N GLU A 364 -24.92 -2.80 49.30
CA GLU A 364 -23.66 -2.79 48.54
C GLU A 364 -23.47 -4.08 47.74
N ILE A 365 -23.67 -5.22 48.40
CA ILE A 365 -23.52 -6.54 47.77
C ILE A 365 -24.57 -6.73 46.69
N GLN A 366 -25.80 -6.25 46.90
CA GLN A 366 -26.84 -6.33 45.87
C GLN A 366 -26.47 -5.56 44.60
N VAL A 367 -25.91 -4.35 44.73
CA VAL A 367 -25.45 -3.57 43.56
C VAL A 367 -24.24 -4.21 42.89
N GLU A 368 -23.29 -4.74 43.66
CA GLU A 368 -22.11 -5.45 43.13
C GLU A 368 -22.52 -6.69 42.30
N GLU A 369 -23.49 -7.47 42.79
CA GLU A 369 -24.05 -8.64 42.10
C GLU A 369 -24.80 -8.23 40.82
N GLU A 370 -25.63 -7.18 40.88
CA GLU A 370 -26.36 -6.65 39.70
C GLU A 370 -25.40 -6.13 38.62
N VAL A 371 -24.37 -5.35 38.99
CA VAL A 371 -23.35 -4.86 38.04
C VAL A 371 -22.60 -6.03 37.42
N THR A 372 -22.19 -7.01 38.23
CA THR A 372 -21.47 -8.20 37.74
C THR A 372 -22.30 -8.98 36.72
N GLN A 373 -23.60 -9.13 36.98
CA GLN A 373 -24.51 -9.81 36.06
C GLN A 373 -24.63 -9.06 34.73
N ILE A 374 -24.82 -7.74 34.76
CA ILE A 374 -24.99 -6.93 33.55
C ILE A 374 -23.70 -6.87 32.71
N VAL A 375 -22.54 -6.71 33.35
CA VAL A 375 -21.25 -6.73 32.64
C VAL A 375 -20.99 -8.09 32.00
N ARG A 376 -21.34 -9.20 32.66
CA ARG A 376 -21.24 -10.55 32.07
C ARG A 376 -22.19 -10.73 30.89
N ALA A 377 -23.43 -10.25 30.99
CA ALA A 377 -24.39 -10.28 29.89
C ALA A 377 -23.87 -9.50 28.69
N ALA A 378 -23.39 -8.27 28.91
CA ALA A 378 -22.80 -7.43 27.87
C ALA A 378 -21.56 -8.06 27.23
N ALA A 379 -20.68 -8.67 28.02
CA ALA A 379 -19.52 -9.40 27.52
C ALA A 379 -19.89 -10.65 26.70
N ALA A 380 -21.06 -11.23 26.94
CA ALA A 380 -21.62 -12.33 26.15
C ALA A 380 -22.43 -11.86 24.93
N GLY A 381 -22.53 -10.54 24.70
CA GLY A 381 -23.24 -9.94 23.58
C GLY A 381 -24.71 -9.60 23.85
N ASP A 382 -25.22 -9.81 25.08
CA ASP A 382 -26.54 -9.32 25.50
C ASP A 382 -26.41 -7.89 26.02
N LEU A 383 -26.81 -6.94 25.17
CA LEU A 383 -26.84 -5.51 25.48
C LEU A 383 -28.24 -5.00 25.82
N ASP A 384 -29.23 -5.86 26.02
CA ASP A 384 -30.61 -5.47 26.39
C ASP A 384 -30.82 -5.44 27.91
N SER A 385 -30.01 -6.21 28.65
CA SER A 385 -30.04 -6.25 30.11
C SER A 385 -29.68 -4.89 30.75
N ARG A 386 -30.42 -4.44 31.78
CA ARG A 386 -30.23 -3.14 32.46
C ARG A 386 -30.14 -3.26 33.98
N ILE A 387 -29.38 -2.37 34.62
CA ILE A 387 -29.34 -2.25 36.09
C ILE A 387 -30.59 -1.50 36.56
N GLY A 388 -31.31 -2.07 37.53
CA GLY A 388 -32.49 -1.45 38.13
C GLY A 388 -32.13 -0.22 38.95
N LEU A 389 -32.80 0.91 38.70
CA LEU A 389 -32.51 2.19 39.36
C LEU A 389 -33.20 2.34 40.74
N HIS A 390 -34.22 1.52 41.02
CA HIS A 390 -35.01 1.61 42.24
C HIS A 390 -34.17 1.25 43.48
N GLY A 391 -34.27 2.06 44.54
CA GLY A 391 -33.57 1.82 45.82
C GLY A 391 -32.10 2.26 45.85
N LYS A 392 -31.53 2.76 44.74
CA LYS A 392 -30.13 3.22 44.68
C LYS A 392 -30.01 4.72 44.90
N GLN A 393 -28.97 5.16 45.60
CA GLN A 393 -28.67 6.57 45.86
C GLN A 393 -27.19 6.89 45.69
N GLY A 394 -26.85 8.18 45.55
CA GLY A 394 -25.48 8.66 45.45
C GLY A 394 -24.70 8.05 44.27
N PHE A 395 -23.52 7.50 44.57
CA PHE A 395 -22.63 6.90 43.57
C PHE A 395 -23.26 5.74 42.80
N TYR A 396 -24.00 4.85 43.49
CA TYR A 396 -24.57 3.65 42.87
C TYR A 396 -25.66 3.95 41.83
N LEU A 397 -26.45 5.01 42.06
CA LEU A 397 -27.44 5.47 41.08
C LEU A 397 -26.75 6.04 39.83
N LEU A 398 -25.73 6.88 40.02
CA LEU A 398 -24.95 7.44 38.92
C LEU A 398 -24.27 6.34 38.09
N LEU A 399 -23.67 5.35 38.75
CA LEU A 399 -23.04 4.21 38.09
C LEU A 399 -24.05 3.40 37.26
N ALA A 400 -25.22 3.09 37.83
CA ALA A 400 -26.27 2.36 37.13
C ALA A 400 -26.79 3.12 35.89
N GLN A 401 -26.99 4.44 36.01
CA GLN A 401 -27.39 5.29 34.89
C GLN A 401 -26.33 5.33 33.79
N GLN A 402 -25.05 5.55 34.14
CA GLN A 402 -23.96 5.59 33.18
C GLN A 402 -23.76 4.26 32.45
N LEU A 403 -23.86 3.13 33.16
CA LEU A 403 -23.78 1.80 32.56
C LEU A 403 -24.95 1.54 31.61
N ASN A 404 -26.18 1.88 32.00
CA ASN A 404 -27.34 1.74 31.14
C ASN A 404 -27.22 2.61 29.87
N THR A 405 -26.79 3.87 29.99
CA THR A 405 -26.55 4.75 28.82
C THR A 405 -25.45 4.21 27.91
N LEU A 406 -24.38 3.64 28.47
CA LEU A 406 -23.35 2.99 27.68
C LEU A 406 -23.92 1.80 26.90
N LEU A 407 -24.73 0.95 27.54
CA LEU A 407 -25.37 -0.19 26.88
C LEU A 407 -26.35 0.24 25.79
N ASP A 408 -27.17 1.27 26.05
CA ASP A 408 -28.11 1.82 25.06
C ASP A 408 -27.38 2.30 23.80
N ASN A 409 -26.31 3.08 23.96
CA ASN A 409 -25.51 3.60 22.84
C ASN A 409 -24.82 2.48 22.03
N ASN A 410 -24.31 1.45 22.71
CA ASN A 410 -23.68 0.32 22.03
C ASN A 410 -24.72 -0.58 21.33
N ALA A 411 -25.87 -0.83 21.97
CA ALA A 411 -26.95 -1.62 21.41
C ALA A 411 -27.53 -0.97 20.15
N ASP A 412 -27.83 0.34 20.18
CA ASP A 412 -28.35 1.07 19.00
C ASP A 412 -27.32 1.08 17.86
N GLY A 413 -26.05 1.38 18.16
CA GLY A 413 -24.98 1.38 17.16
C GLY A 413 -24.79 0.03 16.47
N LEU A 414 -24.75 -1.06 17.24
CA LEU A 414 -24.61 -2.42 16.69
C LEU A 414 -25.86 -2.90 15.96
N ALA A 415 -27.06 -2.57 16.46
CA ALA A 415 -28.32 -2.92 15.80
C ALA A 415 -28.41 -2.28 14.41
N ARG A 416 -28.03 -1.01 14.27
CA ARG A 416 -27.99 -0.30 12.97
C ARG A 416 -26.99 -0.92 11.99
N ILE A 417 -25.80 -1.31 12.46
CA ILE A 417 -24.81 -2.02 11.64
C ILE A 417 -25.36 -3.36 11.17
N SER A 418 -25.97 -4.12 12.09
CA SER A 418 -26.59 -5.41 11.78
C SER A 418 -27.72 -5.27 10.74
N GLN A 419 -28.58 -4.25 10.88
CA GLN A 419 -29.64 -3.94 9.92
C GLN A 419 -29.08 -3.64 8.53
N LEU A 420 -28.05 -2.78 8.44
CA LEU A 420 -27.43 -2.45 7.16
C LEU A 420 -26.78 -3.69 6.52
N LEU A 421 -26.01 -4.47 7.27
CA LEU A 421 -25.38 -5.70 6.76
C LEU A 421 -26.43 -6.73 6.31
N SER A 422 -27.54 -6.84 7.05
CA SER A 422 -28.68 -7.69 6.66
C SER A 422 -29.30 -7.22 5.35
N ALA A 423 -29.54 -5.92 5.19
CA ALA A 423 -30.03 -5.34 3.95
C ALA A 423 -29.08 -5.60 2.76
N LEU A 424 -27.78 -5.37 2.94
CA LEU A 424 -26.75 -5.66 1.93
C LEU A 424 -26.72 -7.15 1.55
N SER A 425 -26.86 -8.06 2.52
CA SER A 425 -26.90 -9.51 2.26
C SER A 425 -28.12 -9.94 1.45
N GLN A 426 -29.21 -9.17 1.51
CA GLN A 426 -30.43 -9.38 0.74
C GLN A 426 -30.40 -8.63 -0.60
N GLY A 427 -29.26 -8.04 -0.97
CA GLY A 427 -29.08 -7.28 -2.21
C GLY A 427 -29.62 -5.85 -2.15
N ASP A 428 -30.07 -5.35 -1.00
CA ASP A 428 -30.53 -3.96 -0.88
C ASP A 428 -29.34 -3.01 -0.68
N LEU A 429 -28.89 -2.42 -1.80
CA LEU A 429 -27.80 -1.44 -1.81
C LEU A 429 -28.32 0.00 -1.64
N THR A 430 -29.61 0.18 -1.37
CA THR A 430 -30.24 1.48 -1.09
C THR A 430 -30.19 1.83 0.39
N ALA A 431 -30.15 0.81 1.26
CA ALA A 431 -30.08 0.97 2.70
C ALA A 431 -28.84 1.78 3.11
N ARG A 432 -29.03 2.71 4.05
CA ARG A 432 -27.97 3.51 4.65
C ARG A 432 -28.10 3.49 6.15
N MET A 433 -26.96 3.61 6.83
CA MET A 433 -26.93 3.83 8.26
C MET A 433 -27.08 5.33 8.50
N ASP A 434 -28.19 5.74 9.10
CA ASP A 434 -28.52 7.13 9.42
C ASP A 434 -28.50 7.38 10.95
N GLY A 435 -28.33 8.64 11.35
CA GLY A 435 -28.37 9.08 12.74
C GLY A 435 -27.14 9.86 13.19
N ASP A 436 -27.26 10.51 14.36
CA ASP A 436 -26.22 11.33 14.98
C ASP A 436 -25.24 10.46 15.80
N LEU A 437 -24.44 9.69 15.07
CA LEU A 437 -23.43 8.81 15.65
C LEU A 437 -22.12 9.56 15.85
N HIS A 438 -21.39 9.17 16.89
CA HIS A 438 -20.14 9.82 17.29
C HIS A 438 -19.00 8.80 17.41
N GLY A 439 -17.76 9.28 17.33
CA GLY A 439 -16.57 8.45 17.53
C GLY A 439 -16.48 7.26 16.57
N VAL A 440 -16.30 6.05 17.10
CA VAL A 440 -16.14 4.83 16.29
C VAL A 440 -17.40 4.48 15.50
N PHE A 441 -18.60 4.70 16.04
CA PHE A 441 -19.85 4.40 15.35
C PHE A 441 -20.09 5.32 14.15
N ALA A 442 -19.68 6.60 14.24
CA ALA A 442 -19.72 7.52 13.10
C ALA A 442 -18.83 7.04 11.96
N ARG A 443 -17.61 6.59 12.28
CA ARG A 443 -16.69 6.06 11.28
C ARG A 443 -17.23 4.78 10.64
N ILE A 444 -17.78 3.85 11.43
CA ILE A 444 -18.39 2.62 10.90
C ILE A 444 -19.56 2.97 9.97
N ARG A 445 -20.41 3.92 10.35
CA ARG A 445 -21.49 4.43 9.48
C ARG A 445 -20.94 4.90 8.14
N ASP A 446 -19.94 5.76 8.16
CA ASP A 446 -19.38 6.37 6.96
C ASP A 446 -18.72 5.31 6.06
N ASP A 447 -17.93 4.40 6.63
CA ASP A 447 -17.27 3.31 5.90
C ASP A 447 -18.28 2.30 5.33
N ALA A 448 -19.33 1.95 6.09
CA ALA A 448 -20.37 1.04 5.63
C ALA A 448 -21.24 1.67 4.52
N ASN A 449 -21.58 2.95 4.64
CA ASN A 449 -22.31 3.70 3.60
C ASN A 449 -21.44 3.88 2.34
N ALA A 450 -20.14 4.11 2.49
CA ALA A 450 -19.20 4.16 1.37
C ALA A 450 -19.11 2.80 0.65
N THR A 451 -19.07 1.70 1.40
CA THR A 451 -19.09 0.34 0.84
C THR A 451 -20.38 0.06 0.06
N ALA A 452 -21.55 0.39 0.64
CA ALA A 452 -22.83 0.26 -0.04
C ALA A 452 -22.88 1.07 -1.34
N THR A 453 -22.33 2.28 -1.33
CA THR A 453 -22.26 3.17 -2.50
C THR A 453 -21.32 2.63 -3.58
N GLN A 454 -20.16 2.08 -3.19
CA GLN A 454 -19.22 1.47 -4.12
C GLN A 454 -19.81 0.23 -4.79
N LEU A 455 -20.45 -0.65 -4.02
CA LEU A 455 -21.15 -1.81 -4.56
C LEU A 455 -22.28 -1.39 -5.51
N ALA A 456 -23.09 -0.40 -5.12
CA ALA A 456 -24.16 0.13 -5.97
C ALA A 456 -23.63 0.68 -7.30
N THR A 457 -22.46 1.32 -7.28
CA THR A 457 -21.80 1.85 -8.48
C THR A 457 -21.33 0.72 -9.40
N ILE A 458 -20.69 -0.32 -8.85
CA ILE A 458 -20.23 -1.49 -9.62
C ILE A 458 -21.43 -2.20 -10.26
N VAL A 459 -22.48 -2.48 -9.50
CA VAL A 459 -23.70 -3.12 -10.02
C VAL A 459 -24.32 -2.29 -11.15
N ARG A 460 -24.40 -0.96 -10.99
CA ARG A 460 -24.93 -0.06 -12.03
C ARG A 460 -24.07 -0.04 -13.30
N GLN A 461 -22.75 -0.11 -13.16
CA GLN A 461 -21.83 -0.23 -14.30
C GLN A 461 -22.03 -1.56 -15.03
N ILE A 462 -22.23 -2.67 -14.30
CA ILE A 462 -22.50 -3.98 -14.89
C ILE A 462 -23.85 -4.00 -15.62
N GLN A 463 -24.90 -3.38 -15.06
CA GLN A 463 -26.19 -3.20 -15.73
C GLN A 463 -26.01 -2.45 -17.06
N GLY A 464 -25.36 -1.29 -17.03
CA GLY A 464 -25.13 -0.50 -18.24
C GLY A 464 -24.27 -1.22 -19.29
N ALA A 465 -23.27 -1.98 -18.86
CA ALA A 465 -22.45 -2.80 -19.75
C ALA A 465 -23.26 -3.96 -20.38
N SER A 466 -24.13 -4.61 -19.60
CA SER A 466 -24.98 -5.70 -20.08
C SER A 466 -25.99 -5.19 -21.12
N ASP A 467 -26.63 -4.04 -20.88
CA ASP A 467 -27.53 -3.41 -21.85
C ASP A 467 -26.82 -3.04 -23.16
N ALA A 468 -25.59 -2.53 -23.06
CA ALA A 468 -24.76 -2.20 -24.21
C ALA A 468 -24.36 -3.46 -25.01
N ILE A 469 -23.97 -4.55 -24.33
CA ILE A 469 -23.65 -5.83 -24.99
C ILE A 469 -24.89 -6.39 -25.68
N ASN A 470 -26.04 -6.38 -25.01
CA ASN A 470 -27.29 -6.88 -25.59
C ASN A 470 -27.70 -6.09 -26.85
N THR A 471 -27.57 -4.76 -26.81
CA THR A 471 -27.82 -3.90 -27.98
C THR A 471 -26.85 -4.22 -29.12
N ALA A 472 -25.56 -4.30 -28.83
CA ALA A 472 -24.53 -4.60 -29.83
C ALA A 472 -24.70 -6.00 -30.44
N ALA A 473 -25.05 -7.00 -29.62
CA ALA A 473 -25.31 -8.36 -30.09
C ALA A 473 -26.53 -8.43 -31.00
N GLY A 474 -27.61 -7.69 -30.68
CA GLY A 474 -28.78 -7.55 -31.56
C GLY A 474 -28.46 -6.86 -32.89
N GLU A 475 -27.60 -5.83 -32.89
CA GLU A 475 -27.11 -5.20 -34.12
C GLU A 475 -26.26 -6.16 -34.97
N ILE A 476 -25.39 -6.96 -34.34
CA ILE A 476 -24.60 -8.00 -35.02
C ILE A 476 -25.53 -9.05 -35.63
N ALA A 477 -26.52 -9.53 -34.87
CA ALA A 477 -27.48 -10.52 -35.36
C ALA A 477 -28.26 -10.00 -36.58
N ALA A 478 -28.75 -8.75 -36.53
CA ALA A 478 -29.41 -8.12 -37.66
C ALA A 478 -28.46 -7.94 -38.87
N GLY A 479 -27.20 -7.57 -38.62
CA GLY A 479 -26.17 -7.46 -39.65
C GLY A 479 -25.86 -8.79 -40.34
N ASN A 480 -25.81 -9.89 -39.57
CA ASN A 480 -25.59 -11.23 -40.10
C ASN A 480 -26.76 -11.72 -40.95
N VAL A 481 -28.01 -11.35 -40.61
CA VAL A 481 -29.18 -11.65 -41.45
C VAL A 481 -29.07 -10.96 -42.81
N ASP A 482 -28.68 -9.68 -42.86
CA ASP A 482 -28.46 -9.02 -44.17
C ASP A 482 -27.27 -9.61 -44.92
N LEU A 483 -26.20 -9.98 -44.23
CA LEU A 483 -25.05 -10.64 -44.85
C LEU A 483 -25.44 -12.00 -45.43
N SER A 484 -26.22 -12.83 -44.72
CA SER A 484 -26.78 -14.10 -45.23
C SER A 484 -27.51 -13.89 -46.54
N ARG A 485 -28.45 -12.93 -46.57
CA ARG A 485 -29.24 -12.62 -47.77
C ARG A 485 -28.38 -12.19 -48.94
N ARG A 486 -27.32 -11.41 -48.69
CA ARG A 486 -26.37 -10.99 -49.73
C ARG A 486 -25.51 -12.14 -50.22
N THR A 487 -25.08 -13.05 -49.33
CA THR A 487 -24.33 -14.26 -49.67
C THR A 487 -25.18 -15.21 -50.52
N GLU A 488 -26.45 -15.41 -50.17
CA GLU A 488 -27.40 -16.19 -50.97
C GLU A 488 -27.63 -15.57 -52.35
N GLN A 489 -27.80 -14.25 -52.42
CA GLN A 489 -27.94 -13.55 -53.70
C GLN A 489 -26.67 -13.66 -54.55
N GLN A 490 -25.49 -13.57 -53.91
CA GLN A 490 -24.20 -13.73 -54.59
C GLN A 490 -24.03 -15.15 -55.14
N ALA A 491 -24.42 -16.17 -54.37
CA ALA A 491 -24.41 -17.56 -54.84
C ALA A 491 -25.29 -17.72 -56.09
N ALA A 492 -26.51 -17.18 -56.09
CA ALA A 492 -27.39 -17.22 -57.26
C ALA A 492 -26.80 -16.50 -58.49
N SER A 493 -26.14 -15.36 -58.29
CA SER A 493 -25.45 -14.64 -59.38
C SER A 493 -24.22 -15.40 -59.90
N LEU A 494 -23.51 -16.13 -59.03
CA LEU A 494 -22.39 -16.98 -59.44
C LEU A 494 -22.86 -18.20 -60.23
N GLU A 495 -23.98 -18.82 -59.85
CA GLU A 495 -24.59 -19.91 -60.65
C GLU A 495 -24.98 -19.44 -62.06
N GLU A 496 -25.63 -18.27 -62.17
CA GLU A 496 -25.99 -17.69 -63.48
C GLU A 496 -24.75 -17.33 -64.31
N THR A 497 -23.70 -16.80 -63.66
CA THR A 497 -22.42 -16.50 -64.32
C THR A 497 -21.75 -17.79 -64.79
N ALA A 498 -21.73 -18.84 -63.98
CA ALA A 498 -21.15 -20.13 -64.35
C ALA A 498 -21.88 -20.75 -65.56
N ALA A 499 -23.21 -20.75 -65.56
CA ALA A 499 -24.01 -21.22 -66.69
C ALA A 499 -23.74 -20.42 -67.97
N SER A 500 -23.67 -19.10 -67.87
CA SER A 500 -23.33 -18.22 -68.99
C SER A 500 -21.92 -18.48 -69.52
N MET A 501 -20.98 -18.78 -68.62
CA MET A 501 -19.61 -19.11 -68.98
C MET A 501 -19.51 -20.45 -69.71
N GLU A 502 -20.27 -21.48 -69.31
CA GLU A 502 -20.35 -22.75 -70.03
C GLU A 502 -20.89 -22.57 -71.47
N GLU A 503 -21.95 -21.76 -71.63
CA GLU A 503 -22.52 -21.43 -72.94
C GLU A 503 -21.50 -20.67 -73.82
N LEU A 504 -20.80 -19.70 -73.24
CA LEU A 504 -19.73 -18.97 -73.92
C LEU A 504 -18.56 -19.88 -74.31
N THR A 505 -18.12 -20.79 -73.42
CA THR A 505 -17.06 -21.77 -73.74
C THR A 505 -17.48 -22.63 -74.93
N SER A 506 -18.73 -23.12 -74.94
CA SER A 506 -19.27 -23.93 -76.04
C SER A 506 -19.25 -23.15 -77.36
N THR A 507 -19.75 -21.90 -77.34
CA THR A 507 -19.83 -21.05 -78.53
C THR A 507 -18.45 -20.71 -79.08
N VAL A 508 -17.47 -20.41 -78.22
CA VAL A 508 -16.09 -20.11 -78.64
C VAL A 508 -15.41 -21.35 -79.24
N LYS A 509 -15.59 -22.54 -78.63
CA LYS A 509 -15.09 -23.80 -79.21
C LYS A 509 -15.71 -24.07 -80.58
N GLN A 510 -17.01 -23.83 -80.72
CA GLN A 510 -17.71 -24.00 -81.99
C GLN A 510 -17.22 -23.01 -83.05
N ASN A 511 -16.97 -21.76 -82.69
CA ASN A 511 -16.40 -20.74 -83.59
C ASN A 511 -14.98 -21.12 -84.06
N ALA A 512 -14.13 -21.65 -83.17
CA ALA A 512 -12.81 -22.12 -83.54
C ALA A 512 -12.90 -23.26 -84.58
N GLU A 513 -13.79 -24.22 -84.39
CA GLU A 513 -14.01 -25.31 -85.33
C GLU A 513 -14.62 -24.83 -86.65
N TYR A 514 -15.57 -23.89 -86.61
CA TYR A 514 -16.13 -23.27 -87.82
C TYR A 514 -15.08 -22.51 -88.62
N ALA A 515 -14.19 -21.75 -87.96
CA ALA A 515 -13.07 -21.10 -88.63
C ALA A 515 -12.14 -22.13 -89.28
N ARG A 516 -11.87 -23.25 -88.60
CA ARG A 516 -11.05 -24.34 -89.14
C ARG A 516 -11.67 -25.00 -90.36
N GLN A 517 -12.98 -25.26 -90.35
CA GLN A 517 -13.73 -25.81 -91.49
C GLN A 517 -13.79 -24.82 -92.65
N ALA A 518 -14.10 -23.55 -92.38
CA ALA A 518 -14.12 -22.49 -93.39
C ALA A 518 -12.74 -22.33 -94.05
N ASN A 519 -11.66 -22.42 -93.27
CA ASN A 519 -10.29 -22.42 -93.78
C ASN A 519 -10.03 -23.58 -94.75
N GLN A 520 -10.47 -24.80 -94.41
CA GLN A 520 -10.33 -25.96 -95.29
C GLN A 520 -11.13 -25.80 -96.60
N LEU A 521 -12.36 -25.28 -96.52
CA LEU A 521 -13.17 -24.99 -97.71
C LEU A 521 -12.52 -23.92 -98.58
N ALA A 522 -11.97 -22.86 -97.97
CA ALA A 522 -11.26 -21.80 -98.68
C ALA A 522 -10.03 -22.35 -99.41
N VAL A 523 -9.19 -23.14 -98.75
CA VAL A 523 -8.03 -23.80 -99.39
C VAL A 523 -8.47 -24.69 -100.56
N GLY A 524 -9.57 -25.44 -100.41
CA GLY A 524 -10.15 -26.22 -101.50
C GLY A 524 -10.62 -25.36 -102.69
N ALA A 525 -11.32 -24.27 -102.42
CA ALA A 525 -11.78 -23.33 -103.45
C ALA A 525 -10.62 -22.64 -104.18
N ALA A 526 -9.56 -22.26 -103.46
CA ALA A 526 -8.34 -21.69 -104.05
C ALA A 526 -7.65 -22.69 -104.99
N SER A 527 -7.59 -23.98 -104.60
CA SER A 527 -7.04 -25.05 -105.45
C SER A 527 -7.85 -25.20 -106.74
N VAL A 528 -9.18 -25.24 -106.66
CA VAL A 528 -10.06 -25.33 -107.84
C VAL A 528 -9.92 -24.10 -108.75
N ALA A 529 -9.87 -22.89 -108.17
CA ALA A 529 -9.69 -21.66 -108.93
C ALA A 529 -8.32 -21.61 -109.63
N SER A 530 -7.25 -22.07 -108.96
CA SER A 530 -5.92 -22.19 -109.56
C SER A 530 -5.94 -23.15 -110.75
N GLN A 531 -6.55 -24.33 -110.59
CA GLN A 531 -6.66 -25.32 -111.65
C GLN A 531 -7.53 -24.81 -112.82
N GLY A 532 -8.58 -24.04 -112.53
CA GLY A 532 -9.36 -23.32 -113.54
C GLY A 532 -8.52 -22.29 -114.31
N GLY A 533 -7.65 -21.56 -113.62
CA GLY A 533 -6.66 -20.67 -114.23
C GLY A 533 -5.72 -21.38 -115.19
N ASP A 534 -5.21 -22.57 -114.83
CA ASP A 534 -4.35 -23.39 -115.70
C ASP A 534 -5.06 -23.82 -116.98
N VAL A 535 -6.31 -24.30 -116.86
CA VAL A 535 -7.14 -24.70 -118.01
C VAL A 535 -7.40 -23.50 -118.92
N VAL A 536 -7.74 -22.34 -118.36
CA VAL A 536 -7.91 -21.10 -119.12
C VAL A 536 -6.62 -20.71 -119.85
N GLY A 537 -5.46 -20.86 -119.21
CA GLY A 537 -4.15 -20.65 -119.83
C GLY A 537 -3.91 -21.56 -121.05
N GLN A 538 -4.29 -22.84 -120.95
CA GLN A 538 -4.23 -23.78 -122.08
C GLN A 538 -5.16 -23.36 -123.24
N VAL A 539 -6.37 -22.86 -122.92
CA VAL A 539 -7.31 -22.34 -123.93
C VAL A 539 -6.74 -21.09 -124.64
N VAL A 540 -6.13 -20.15 -123.92
CA VAL A 540 -5.46 -18.99 -124.52
C VAL A 540 -4.35 -19.44 -125.49
N SER A 541 -3.52 -20.40 -125.07
CA SER A 541 -2.47 -20.97 -125.93
C SER A 541 -3.04 -21.58 -127.21
N THR A 542 -4.13 -22.35 -127.09
CA THR A 542 -4.81 -22.98 -128.23
C THR A 542 -5.41 -21.92 -129.17
N MET A 543 -6.07 -20.90 -128.64
CA MET A 543 -6.64 -19.80 -129.43
C MET A 543 -5.56 -19.01 -130.18
N SER A 544 -4.40 -18.78 -129.56
CA SER A 544 -3.24 -18.16 -130.23
C SER A 544 -2.70 -19.04 -131.37
N GLY A 545 -2.70 -20.36 -131.18
CA GLY A 545 -2.36 -21.33 -132.23
C GLY A 545 -3.35 -21.31 -133.41
N ILE A 546 -4.65 -21.21 -133.14
CA ILE A 546 -5.71 -21.08 -134.15
C ILE A 546 -5.58 -19.75 -134.90
N GLU A 547 -5.34 -18.64 -134.21
CA GLU A 547 -5.14 -17.33 -134.82
C GLU A 547 -3.96 -17.35 -135.79
N THR A 548 -2.84 -17.94 -135.35
CA THR A 548 -1.63 -18.09 -136.18
C THR A 548 -1.89 -18.97 -137.40
N SER A 549 -2.61 -20.09 -137.24
CA SER A 549 -2.97 -20.98 -138.33
C SER A 549 -3.93 -20.31 -139.33
N SER A 550 -4.88 -19.53 -138.83
CA SER A 550 -5.84 -18.79 -139.66
C SER A 550 -5.16 -17.70 -140.49
N LYS A 551 -4.19 -16.96 -139.91
CA LYS A 551 -3.35 -16.01 -140.66
C LYS A 551 -2.56 -16.70 -141.78
N LYS A 552 -1.95 -17.86 -141.51
CA LYS A 552 -1.27 -18.65 -142.55
C LYS A 552 -2.22 -19.07 -143.68
N ILE A 553 -3.45 -19.45 -143.35
CA ILE A 553 -4.47 -19.77 -144.38
C ILE A 553 -4.79 -18.51 -145.20
N ALA A 554 -4.99 -17.34 -144.57
CA ALA A 554 -5.23 -16.08 -145.28
C ALA A 554 -4.11 -15.72 -146.27
N ASP A 555 -2.86 -15.97 -145.89
CA ASP A 555 -1.68 -15.80 -146.76
C ASP A 555 -1.74 -16.75 -147.96
N ILE A 556 -2.03 -18.03 -147.75
CA ILE A 556 -2.17 -19.04 -148.82
C ILE A 556 -3.29 -18.65 -149.79
N ILE A 557 -4.45 -18.22 -149.28
CA ILE A 557 -5.58 -17.78 -150.11
C ILE A 557 -5.22 -16.54 -150.93
N SER A 558 -4.42 -15.62 -150.37
CA SER A 558 -3.91 -14.46 -151.11
C SER A 558 -2.97 -14.89 -152.26
N VAL A 559 -2.16 -15.94 -152.08
CA VAL A 559 -1.37 -16.54 -153.16
C VAL A 559 -2.28 -17.18 -154.22
N ILE A 560 -3.34 -17.89 -153.83
CA ILE A 560 -4.29 -18.51 -154.76
C ILE A 560 -5.04 -17.46 -155.59
N ASP A 561 -5.49 -16.35 -154.99
CA ASP A 561 -6.08 -15.20 -155.72
C ASP A 561 -5.07 -14.62 -156.72
N GLY A 562 -3.79 -14.52 -156.31
CA GLY A 562 -2.68 -14.15 -157.21
C GLY A 562 -2.49 -15.10 -158.39
N ILE A 563 -2.53 -16.42 -158.17
CA ILE A 563 -2.45 -17.45 -159.23
C ILE A 563 -3.67 -17.36 -160.16
N ALA A 564 -4.87 -17.17 -159.61
CA ALA A 564 -6.09 -17.00 -160.39
C ALA A 564 -6.01 -15.74 -161.28
N PHE A 565 -5.51 -14.63 -160.75
CA PHE A 565 -5.27 -13.41 -161.53
C PHE A 565 -4.26 -13.64 -162.67
N GLN A 566 -3.11 -14.26 -162.38
CA GLN A 566 -2.10 -14.59 -163.39
C GLN A 566 -2.66 -15.52 -164.48
N THR A 567 -3.44 -16.54 -164.09
CA THR A 567 -4.10 -17.48 -165.01
C THR A 567 -5.13 -16.76 -165.90
N ASN A 568 -5.88 -15.82 -165.34
CA ASN A 568 -6.83 -14.99 -166.10
C ASN A 568 -6.12 -14.11 -167.15
N ILE A 569 -4.94 -13.55 -166.83
CA ILE A 569 -4.11 -12.79 -167.79
C ILE A 569 -3.52 -13.72 -168.87
N LEU A 570 -3.00 -14.89 -168.48
CA LEU A 570 -2.50 -15.90 -169.44
C LEU A 570 -3.59 -16.36 -170.40
N ALA A 571 -4.78 -16.63 -169.89
CA ALA A 571 -5.94 -17.03 -170.69
C ALA A 571 -6.41 -15.93 -171.63
N LEU A 572 -6.39 -14.66 -171.19
CA LEU A 572 -6.64 -13.51 -172.07
C LEU A 572 -5.59 -13.41 -173.17
N ASN A 573 -4.30 -13.54 -172.85
CA ASN A 573 -3.23 -13.52 -173.84
C ASN A 573 -3.38 -14.66 -174.86
N ALA A 574 -3.73 -15.87 -174.40
CA ALA A 574 -3.99 -17.03 -175.26
C ALA A 574 -5.23 -16.83 -176.15
N ALA A 575 -6.31 -16.23 -175.64
CA ALA A 575 -7.49 -15.91 -176.43
C ALA A 575 -7.20 -14.88 -177.53
N VAL A 576 -6.36 -13.88 -177.24
CA VAL A 576 -5.88 -12.89 -178.23
C VAL A 576 -5.05 -13.56 -179.32
N GLU A 577 -4.11 -14.43 -178.96
CA GLU A 577 -3.27 -15.13 -179.94
C GLU A 577 -4.10 -16.13 -180.78
N ALA A 578 -5.09 -16.79 -180.17
CA ALA A 578 -6.04 -17.64 -180.88
C ALA A 578 -6.92 -16.87 -181.87
N ALA A 579 -7.37 -15.65 -181.51
CA ALA A 579 -8.08 -14.76 -182.43
C ALA A 579 -7.18 -14.29 -183.59
N ARG A 580 -5.88 -14.11 -183.33
CA ARG A 580 -4.86 -13.73 -184.32
C ARG A 580 -4.61 -14.84 -185.35
N ALA A 581 -4.75 -16.11 -184.96
CA ALA A 581 -4.59 -17.28 -185.83
C ALA A 581 -5.82 -17.59 -186.72
N GLY A 582 -6.91 -16.82 -186.65
CA GLY A 582 -8.10 -16.96 -187.50
C GLY A 582 -8.84 -18.29 -187.31
N GLU A 583 -9.31 -18.92 -188.39
CA GLU A 583 -10.11 -20.17 -188.32
C GLU A 583 -9.36 -21.34 -187.68
N GLN A 584 -8.02 -21.39 -187.77
CA GLN A 584 -7.21 -22.45 -187.16
C GLN A 584 -7.12 -22.33 -185.62
N GLY A 585 -7.39 -21.13 -185.07
CA GLY A 585 -7.34 -20.85 -183.63
C GLY A 585 -8.66 -21.06 -182.90
N ARG A 586 -9.76 -21.39 -183.58
CA ARG A 586 -11.11 -21.49 -182.99
C ARG A 586 -11.19 -22.42 -181.78
N GLY A 587 -10.60 -23.61 -181.87
CA GLY A 587 -10.57 -24.56 -180.75
C GLY A 587 -9.77 -24.05 -179.55
N PHE A 588 -8.63 -23.40 -179.80
CA PHE A 588 -7.81 -22.76 -178.77
C PHE A 588 -8.51 -21.57 -178.09
N ALA A 589 -9.25 -20.76 -178.86
CA ALA A 589 -9.99 -19.62 -178.32
C ALA A 589 -11.09 -20.05 -177.32
N VAL A 590 -11.79 -21.17 -177.59
CA VAL A 590 -12.79 -21.73 -176.68
C VAL A 590 -12.14 -22.19 -175.38
N VAL A 591 -11.04 -22.95 -175.47
CA VAL A 591 -10.29 -23.40 -174.28
C VAL A 591 -9.76 -22.20 -173.47
N ALA A 592 -9.21 -21.19 -174.15
CA ALA A 592 -8.73 -19.97 -173.48
C ALA A 592 -9.88 -19.20 -172.78
N SER A 593 -11.07 -19.13 -173.38
CA SER A 593 -12.25 -18.54 -172.72
C SER A 593 -12.71 -19.35 -171.51
N GLU A 594 -12.67 -20.69 -171.57
CA GLU A 594 -13.06 -21.54 -170.46
C GLU A 594 -12.06 -21.45 -169.29
N VAL A 595 -10.75 -21.45 -169.59
CA VAL A 595 -9.68 -21.22 -168.60
C VAL A 595 -9.82 -19.84 -167.95
N ARG A 596 -10.19 -18.81 -168.74
CA ARG A 596 -10.44 -17.47 -168.21
C ARG A 596 -11.63 -17.44 -167.25
N THR A 597 -12.75 -18.04 -167.64
CA THR A 597 -13.94 -18.17 -166.78
C THR A 597 -13.62 -18.92 -165.49
N LEU A 598 -12.85 -20.01 -165.58
CA LEU A 598 -12.40 -20.77 -164.42
C LEU A 598 -11.49 -19.96 -163.50
N ALA A 599 -10.57 -19.17 -164.06
CA ALA A 599 -9.69 -18.29 -163.32
C ALA A 599 -10.47 -17.18 -162.59
N GLN A 600 -11.46 -16.57 -163.24
CA GLN A 600 -12.37 -15.60 -162.60
C GLN A 600 -13.19 -16.25 -161.47
N ARG A 601 -13.74 -17.45 -161.69
CA ARG A 601 -14.44 -18.22 -160.65
C ARG A 601 -13.53 -18.54 -159.46
N SER A 602 -12.27 -18.89 -159.72
CA SER A 602 -11.27 -19.18 -158.69
C SER A 602 -10.90 -17.94 -157.88
N ALA A 603 -10.76 -16.78 -158.52
CA ALA A 603 -10.51 -15.50 -157.84
C ALA A 603 -11.68 -15.07 -156.95
N THR A 604 -12.93 -15.21 -157.43
CA THR A 604 -14.12 -14.92 -156.62
C THR A 604 -14.20 -15.85 -155.41
N ALA A 605 -14.01 -17.17 -155.60
CA ALA A 605 -13.98 -18.13 -154.51
C ALA A 605 -12.85 -17.85 -153.51
N ALA A 606 -11.65 -17.49 -153.98
CA ALA A 606 -10.55 -17.10 -153.11
C ALA A 606 -10.88 -15.85 -152.28
N LYS A 607 -11.53 -14.83 -152.86
CA LYS A 607 -11.99 -13.65 -152.12
C LYS A 607 -13.05 -13.96 -151.08
N GLU A 608 -14.01 -14.83 -151.39
CA GLU A 608 -15.03 -15.29 -150.44
C GLU A 608 -14.38 -16.05 -149.27
N ILE A 609 -13.47 -16.98 -149.54
CA ILE A 609 -12.72 -17.70 -148.50
C ILE A 609 -11.90 -16.72 -147.66
N LYS A 610 -11.22 -15.75 -148.28
CA LYS A 610 -10.46 -14.72 -147.55
C LYS A 610 -11.34 -13.94 -146.58
N GLY A 611 -12.52 -13.51 -147.01
CA GLY A 611 -13.48 -12.84 -146.13
C GLY A 611 -13.93 -13.71 -144.94
N LEU A 612 -14.18 -15.00 -145.15
CA LEU A 612 -14.52 -15.94 -144.07
C LEU A 612 -13.35 -16.17 -143.10
N ILE A 613 -12.11 -16.22 -143.60
CA ILE A 613 -10.91 -16.37 -142.77
C ILE A 613 -10.64 -15.10 -141.97
N ASP A 614 -10.75 -13.92 -142.57
CA ASP A 614 -10.60 -12.64 -141.86
C ASP A 614 -11.65 -12.50 -140.74
N ALA A 615 -12.90 -12.89 -141.02
CA ALA A 615 -13.95 -12.96 -140.00
C ALA A 615 -13.62 -13.95 -138.88
N SER A 616 -13.07 -15.12 -139.23
CA SER A 616 -12.65 -16.14 -138.25
C SER A 616 -11.48 -15.66 -137.39
N VAL A 617 -10.48 -14.98 -137.96
CA VAL A 617 -9.37 -14.35 -137.22
C VAL A 617 -9.92 -13.33 -136.23
N GLY A 618 -10.88 -12.49 -136.65
CA GLY A 618 -11.54 -11.52 -135.76
C GLY A 618 -12.28 -12.19 -134.60
N GLN A 619 -13.03 -13.27 -134.86
CA GLN A 619 -13.72 -14.02 -133.80
C GLN A 619 -12.75 -14.70 -132.83
N VAL A 620 -11.66 -15.29 -133.32
CA VAL A 620 -10.63 -15.91 -132.47
C VAL A 620 -9.90 -14.87 -131.62
N ALA A 621 -9.60 -13.69 -132.18
CA ALA A 621 -9.00 -12.59 -131.43
C ALA A 621 -9.91 -12.11 -130.29
N ASN A 622 -11.21 -11.94 -130.56
CA ASN A 622 -12.20 -11.58 -129.53
C ASN A 622 -12.34 -12.68 -128.48
N GLY A 623 -12.40 -13.96 -128.89
CA GLY A 623 -12.43 -15.11 -127.98
C GLY A 623 -11.19 -15.16 -127.09
N SER A 624 -10.00 -14.94 -127.65
CA SER A 624 -8.73 -14.87 -126.91
C SER A 624 -8.73 -13.76 -125.86
N ALA A 625 -9.29 -12.58 -126.19
CA ALA A 625 -9.43 -11.49 -125.23
C ALA A 625 -10.36 -11.84 -124.06
N LEU A 626 -11.54 -12.42 -124.33
CA LEU A 626 -12.49 -12.84 -123.30
C LEU A 626 -11.91 -13.93 -122.37
N VAL A 627 -11.22 -14.91 -122.95
CA VAL A 627 -10.58 -15.99 -122.17
C VAL A 627 -9.43 -15.45 -121.31
N ARG A 628 -8.65 -14.49 -121.81
CA ARG A 628 -7.61 -13.82 -121.01
C ARG A 628 -8.20 -13.05 -119.82
N GLN A 629 -9.31 -12.35 -120.05
CA GLN A 629 -10.04 -11.67 -118.97
C GLN A 629 -10.56 -12.67 -117.93
N ALA A 630 -11.12 -13.81 -118.37
CA ALA A 630 -11.55 -14.87 -117.47
C ALA A 630 -10.37 -15.42 -116.62
N GLY A 631 -9.18 -15.56 -117.21
CA GLY A 631 -7.98 -15.98 -116.49
C GLY A 631 -7.52 -14.98 -115.43
N GLN A 632 -7.62 -13.68 -115.73
CA GLN A 632 -7.35 -12.62 -114.77
C GLN A 632 -8.33 -12.66 -113.60
N THR A 633 -9.63 -12.86 -113.87
CA THR A 633 -10.65 -13.05 -112.82
C THR A 633 -10.36 -14.28 -111.95
N MET A 634 -9.87 -15.39 -112.52
CA MET A 634 -9.47 -16.56 -111.71
C MET A 634 -8.31 -16.22 -110.77
N SER A 635 -7.32 -15.44 -111.22
CA SER A 635 -6.21 -14.98 -110.36
C SER A 635 -6.71 -14.07 -109.23
N GLU A 636 -7.69 -13.21 -109.49
CA GLU A 636 -8.31 -12.35 -108.47
C GLU A 636 -9.11 -13.16 -107.44
N ILE A 637 -9.78 -14.24 -107.87
CA ILE A 637 -10.47 -15.18 -106.99
C ILE A 637 -9.45 -15.86 -106.06
N VAL A 638 -8.35 -16.40 -106.60
CA VAL A 638 -7.30 -17.03 -105.78
C VAL A 638 -6.76 -16.06 -104.72
N SER A 639 -6.44 -14.82 -105.10
CA SER A 639 -5.99 -13.78 -104.16
C SER A 639 -7.04 -13.47 -103.08
N SER A 640 -8.32 -13.43 -103.45
CA SER A 640 -9.41 -13.13 -102.52
C SER A 640 -9.66 -14.27 -101.54
N VAL A 641 -9.60 -15.52 -102.00
CA VAL A 641 -9.73 -16.71 -101.16
C VAL A 641 -8.53 -16.85 -100.21
N GLN A 642 -7.32 -16.46 -100.63
CA GLN A 642 -6.17 -16.39 -99.73
C GLN A 642 -6.42 -15.43 -98.57
N ARG A 643 -6.96 -14.22 -98.84
CA ARG A 643 -7.33 -13.29 -97.75
C ARG A 643 -8.37 -13.87 -96.79
N VAL A 644 -9.34 -14.64 -97.29
CA VAL A 644 -10.32 -15.34 -96.44
C VAL A 644 -9.63 -16.38 -95.55
N THR A 645 -8.69 -17.14 -96.11
CA THR A 645 -7.86 -18.14 -95.41
C THR A 645 -7.09 -17.48 -94.26
N ASP A 646 -6.45 -16.33 -94.52
CA ASP A 646 -5.69 -15.58 -93.52
C ASP A 646 -6.61 -15.10 -92.37
N ILE A 647 -7.78 -14.54 -92.68
CA ILE A 647 -8.78 -14.10 -91.68
C ILE A 647 -9.29 -15.29 -90.85
N MET A 648 -9.56 -16.45 -91.47
CA MET A 648 -9.98 -17.64 -90.73
C MET A 648 -8.88 -18.13 -89.78
N GLY A 649 -7.61 -18.01 -90.18
CA GLY A 649 -6.46 -18.28 -89.31
C GLY A 649 -6.44 -17.37 -88.07
N GLU A 650 -6.65 -16.06 -88.26
CA GLU A 650 -6.73 -15.09 -87.16
C GLU A 650 -7.92 -15.37 -86.24
N ILE A 651 -9.11 -15.67 -86.77
CA ILE A 651 -10.30 -16.02 -85.97
C ILE A 651 -10.07 -17.29 -85.15
N SER A 652 -9.44 -18.31 -85.74
CA SER A 652 -9.11 -19.55 -85.01
C SER A 652 -8.13 -19.29 -83.88
N ALA A 653 -7.10 -18.47 -84.10
CA ALA A 653 -6.13 -18.09 -83.08
C ALA A 653 -6.78 -17.28 -81.94
N ALA A 654 -7.58 -16.26 -82.29
CA ALA A 654 -8.31 -15.43 -81.33
C ALA A 654 -9.33 -16.26 -80.52
N SER A 655 -10.02 -17.22 -81.15
CA SER A 655 -10.96 -18.11 -80.45
C SER A 655 -10.24 -19.03 -79.47
N GLN A 656 -9.05 -19.52 -79.81
CA GLN A 656 -8.23 -20.33 -78.90
C GLN A 656 -7.75 -19.52 -77.69
N GLU A 657 -7.34 -18.27 -77.90
CA GLU A 657 -6.99 -17.34 -76.81
C GLU A 657 -8.20 -17.03 -75.92
N GLN A 658 -9.37 -16.76 -76.51
CA GLN A 658 -10.62 -16.58 -75.77
C GLN A 658 -10.97 -17.81 -74.94
N SER A 659 -10.82 -19.02 -75.47
CA SER A 659 -11.07 -20.25 -74.71
C SER A 659 -10.18 -20.35 -73.48
N SER A 660 -8.88 -20.02 -73.61
CA SER A 660 -7.93 -19.98 -72.50
C SER A 660 -8.30 -18.92 -71.46
N GLY A 661 -8.70 -17.72 -71.91
CA GLY A 661 -9.16 -16.65 -71.03
C GLY A 661 -10.44 -17.03 -70.27
N ILE A 662 -11.38 -17.70 -70.93
CA ILE A 662 -12.62 -18.20 -70.33
C ILE A 662 -12.34 -19.28 -69.28
N GLU A 663 -11.39 -20.19 -69.51
CA GLU A 663 -10.95 -21.18 -68.51
C GLU A 663 -10.38 -20.51 -67.24
N GLN A 664 -9.60 -19.44 -67.40
CA GLN A 664 -9.09 -18.67 -66.26
C GLN A 664 -10.21 -17.95 -65.49
N VAL A 665 -11.19 -17.38 -66.20
CA VAL A 665 -12.36 -16.78 -65.54
C VAL A 665 -13.17 -17.86 -64.81
N ASN A 666 -13.34 -19.05 -65.38
CA ASN A 666 -14.04 -20.16 -64.74
C ASN A 666 -13.36 -20.59 -63.41
N GLN A 667 -12.02 -20.65 -63.38
CA GLN A 667 -11.27 -20.88 -62.14
C GLN A 667 -11.53 -19.79 -61.10
N THR A 668 -11.62 -18.53 -61.53
CA THR A 668 -11.92 -17.39 -60.64
C THR A 668 -13.35 -17.47 -60.08
N VAL A 669 -14.33 -17.86 -60.90
CA VAL A 669 -15.72 -18.09 -60.47
C VAL A 669 -15.78 -19.23 -59.44
N THR A 670 -15.02 -20.30 -59.63
CA THR A 670 -14.92 -21.41 -58.65
C THR A 670 -14.36 -20.93 -57.30
N GLN A 671 -13.32 -20.10 -57.31
CA GLN A 671 -12.77 -19.50 -56.08
C GLN A 671 -13.77 -18.55 -55.40
N MET A 672 -14.54 -17.79 -56.19
CA MET A 672 -15.60 -16.94 -55.66
C MET A 672 -16.72 -17.78 -55.02
N ASP A 673 -17.06 -18.94 -55.60
CA ASP A 673 -18.03 -19.87 -55.01
C ASP A 673 -17.54 -20.43 -53.67
N GLU A 674 -16.30 -20.91 -53.60
CA GLU A 674 -15.69 -21.36 -52.33
C GLU A 674 -15.74 -20.26 -51.25
N ALA A 675 -15.34 -19.03 -51.60
CA ALA A 675 -15.41 -17.89 -50.67
C ALA A 675 -16.85 -17.54 -50.27
N THR A 676 -17.82 -17.71 -51.17
CA THR A 676 -19.25 -17.48 -50.89
C THR A 676 -19.78 -18.52 -49.91
N GLN A 677 -19.43 -19.79 -50.08
CA GLN A 677 -19.76 -20.86 -49.13
C GLN A 677 -19.10 -20.64 -47.76
N GLN A 678 -17.84 -20.18 -47.76
CA GLN A 678 -17.14 -19.84 -46.52
C GLN A 678 -17.81 -18.67 -45.79
N ASN A 679 -18.26 -17.66 -46.53
CA ASN A 679 -19.04 -16.55 -45.95
C ASN A 679 -20.36 -17.03 -45.35
N ALA A 680 -21.04 -17.99 -45.98
CA ALA A 680 -22.26 -18.57 -45.41
C ALA A 680 -21.98 -19.26 -44.06
N ALA A 681 -20.92 -20.08 -44.00
CA ALA A 681 -20.50 -20.72 -42.74
C ALA A 681 -20.14 -19.70 -41.66
N LEU A 682 -19.37 -18.65 -42.01
CA LEU A 682 -19.02 -17.58 -41.09
C LEU A 682 -20.24 -16.81 -40.57
N VAL A 683 -21.26 -16.61 -41.41
CA VAL A 683 -22.52 -15.97 -41.01
C VAL A 683 -23.28 -16.83 -40.01
N GLU A 684 -23.31 -18.14 -40.18
CA GLU A 684 -23.91 -19.07 -39.22
C GLU A 684 -23.18 -19.03 -37.87
N GLU A 685 -21.84 -19.12 -37.89
CA GLU A 685 -21.01 -19.04 -36.68
C GLU A 685 -21.17 -17.70 -35.95
N ALA A 686 -21.12 -16.59 -36.68
CA ALA A 686 -21.27 -15.25 -36.12
C ALA A 686 -22.68 -15.04 -35.54
N SER A 687 -23.72 -15.61 -36.17
CA SER A 687 -25.09 -15.56 -35.66
C SER A 687 -25.25 -16.35 -34.37
N ALA A 688 -24.62 -17.53 -34.27
CA ALA A 688 -24.60 -18.32 -33.05
C ALA A 688 -23.86 -17.59 -31.91
N ALA A 689 -22.72 -16.95 -32.23
CA ALA A 689 -21.96 -16.15 -31.28
C ALA A 689 -22.77 -14.93 -30.79
N ALA A 690 -23.47 -14.24 -31.68
CA ALA A 690 -24.34 -13.11 -31.33
C ALA A 690 -25.45 -13.52 -30.36
N ARG A 691 -26.16 -14.62 -30.64
CA ARG A 691 -27.18 -15.16 -29.72
C ARG A 691 -26.60 -15.55 -28.36
N THR A 692 -25.43 -16.15 -28.35
CA THR A 692 -24.74 -16.50 -27.08
C THR A 692 -24.38 -15.25 -26.29
N MET A 693 -23.96 -14.17 -26.95
CA MET A 693 -23.72 -12.88 -26.28
C MET A 693 -25.00 -12.26 -25.73
N GLU A 694 -26.12 -12.30 -26.46
CA GLU A 694 -27.44 -11.86 -25.96
C GLU A 694 -27.85 -12.67 -24.72
N GLU A 695 -27.73 -14.00 -24.75
CA GLU A 695 -28.03 -14.86 -23.61
C GLU A 695 -27.15 -14.56 -22.39
N GLN A 696 -25.83 -14.38 -22.59
CA GLN A 696 -24.90 -14.04 -21.50
C GLN A 696 -25.17 -12.64 -20.93
N ALA A 697 -25.48 -11.66 -21.77
CA ALA A 697 -25.85 -10.32 -21.34
C ALA A 697 -27.17 -10.35 -20.54
N GLY A 698 -28.15 -11.15 -20.99
CA GLY A 698 -29.40 -11.38 -20.26
C GLY A 698 -29.17 -12.01 -18.89
N GLN A 699 -28.35 -13.07 -18.81
CA GLN A 699 -27.99 -13.71 -17.55
C GLN A 699 -27.26 -12.75 -16.58
N LEU A 700 -26.37 -11.91 -17.10
CA LEU A 700 -25.71 -10.89 -16.29
C LEU A 700 -26.71 -9.85 -15.77
N ALA A 701 -27.61 -9.37 -16.65
CA ALA A 701 -28.67 -8.43 -16.28
C ALA A 701 -29.59 -9.01 -15.19
N ASP A 702 -30.01 -10.27 -15.33
CA ASP A 702 -30.82 -10.98 -14.32
C ASP A 702 -30.07 -11.14 -12.99
N ALA A 703 -28.79 -11.51 -13.04
CA ALA A 703 -27.98 -11.68 -11.84
C ALA A 703 -27.81 -10.37 -11.05
N VAL A 704 -27.65 -9.24 -11.74
CA VAL A 704 -27.52 -7.93 -11.09
C VAL A 704 -28.87 -7.30 -10.75
N ALA A 705 -29.97 -7.71 -11.40
CA ALA A 705 -31.32 -7.25 -11.07
C ALA A 705 -31.79 -7.70 -9.67
N ALA A 706 -31.15 -8.73 -9.09
CA ALA A 706 -31.35 -9.11 -7.70
C ALA A 706 -30.98 -8.00 -6.71
N PHE A 707 -30.10 -7.07 -7.10
CA PHE A 707 -29.70 -5.95 -6.27
C PHE A 707 -30.64 -4.75 -6.43
N LYS A 708 -31.17 -4.25 -5.32
CA LYS A 708 -31.96 -3.02 -5.31
C LYS A 708 -31.02 -1.83 -5.31
N LEU A 709 -31.16 -0.99 -6.31
CA LEU A 709 -30.45 0.28 -6.43
C LEU A 709 -31.42 1.42 -6.19
N SER A 710 -30.96 2.51 -5.57
CA SER A 710 -31.79 3.70 -5.50
C SER A 710 -31.97 4.22 -6.92
N ASP A 711 -33.24 4.46 -7.28
CA ASP A 711 -33.63 5.29 -8.41
C ASP A 711 -33.22 6.74 -8.11
N ALA A 712 -31.91 6.99 -8.03
CA ALA A 712 -31.38 8.33 -8.15
C ALA A 712 -31.63 8.71 -9.60
N ALA A 713 -32.76 9.39 -9.81
CA ALA A 713 -33.25 10.03 -11.01
C ALA A 713 -32.45 9.67 -12.26
N THR A 714 -33.10 8.92 -13.15
CA THR A 714 -32.95 9.05 -14.60
C THR A 714 -32.93 10.54 -14.95
N THR A 715 -31.77 11.16 -14.79
CA THR A 715 -31.42 12.38 -15.50
C THR A 715 -31.49 11.91 -16.94
N PRO A 716 -32.39 12.45 -17.77
CA PRO A 716 -32.50 12.01 -19.13
C PRO A 716 -31.11 12.20 -19.72
N THR A 717 -30.41 11.10 -19.97
CA THR A 717 -29.33 11.08 -20.93
C THR A 717 -29.95 11.72 -22.15
N LEU A 718 -29.54 12.96 -22.43
CA LEU A 718 -29.81 13.65 -23.67
C LEU A 718 -29.71 12.58 -24.74
N ARG A 719 -30.86 12.23 -25.33
CA ARG A 719 -30.91 11.38 -26.50
C ARG A 719 -29.85 11.95 -27.42
N ALA A 720 -28.73 11.24 -27.53
CA ALA A 720 -27.83 11.42 -28.65
C ALA A 720 -28.77 11.31 -29.84
N HIS A 721 -28.88 12.41 -30.60
CA HIS A 721 -29.49 12.36 -31.90
C HIS A 721 -28.94 11.11 -32.58
N PRO A 722 -29.77 10.29 -33.25
CA PRO A 722 -29.22 9.33 -34.18
C PRO A 722 -28.44 10.20 -35.17
N ALA A 723 -27.11 10.17 -35.07
CA ALA A 723 -26.28 10.54 -36.18
C ALA A 723 -26.62 9.50 -37.23
N ALA A 724 -27.65 9.82 -38.04
CA ALA A 724 -27.94 9.14 -39.26
C ALA A 724 -26.57 8.97 -39.93
N VAL A 725 -26.14 7.72 -40.04
CA VAL A 725 -25.03 7.37 -40.91
C VAL A 725 -25.50 7.80 -42.28
N SER A 726 -25.12 9.01 -42.66
CA SER A 726 -25.24 9.52 -44.01
C SER A 726 -24.54 8.49 -44.88
N ARG A 727 -25.32 7.63 -45.54
CA ARG A 727 -24.84 6.86 -46.67
C ARG A 727 -24.08 7.85 -47.56
N PRO A 728 -22.78 7.67 -47.82
CA PRO A 728 -22.20 8.31 -48.97
C PRO A 728 -22.89 7.65 -50.16
N ALA A 729 -23.77 8.40 -50.83
CA ALA A 729 -24.17 8.05 -52.17
C ALA A 729 -22.88 8.08 -53.01
N ILE A 730 -22.33 6.90 -53.29
CA ILE A 730 -21.27 6.74 -54.28
C ILE A 730 -21.89 7.15 -55.62
N LYS A 731 -21.65 8.41 -56.02
CA LYS A 731 -21.82 8.82 -57.41
C LYS A 731 -20.82 8.00 -58.24
N PRO A 732 -21.21 7.47 -59.41
CA PRO A 732 -20.27 6.81 -60.30
C PRO A 732 -19.25 7.85 -60.76
N ALA A 733 -18.01 7.70 -60.32
CA ALA A 733 -16.90 8.50 -60.81
C ALA A 733 -16.62 8.09 -62.25
N ALA A 734 -16.73 9.05 -63.17
CA ALA A 734 -16.33 8.88 -64.55
C ALA A 734 -14.86 8.44 -64.62
N LEU A 735 -14.63 7.38 -65.40
CA LEU A 735 -13.33 6.85 -65.78
C LEU A 735 -12.46 7.97 -66.37
N SER A 736 -11.41 8.36 -65.65
CA SER A 736 -10.31 9.11 -66.25
C SER A 736 -9.16 8.13 -66.47
N ALA A 737 -8.89 7.84 -67.74
CA ALA A 737 -7.81 6.98 -68.19
C ALA A 737 -6.46 7.46 -67.63
N VAL A 738 -5.80 6.60 -66.85
CA VAL A 738 -4.38 6.74 -66.53
C VAL A 738 -3.62 5.63 -67.23
N ARG A 739 -2.69 6.06 -68.07
CA ARG A 739 -1.79 5.27 -68.91
C ARG A 739 -1.08 4.16 -68.13
N SER A 740 -1.09 2.97 -68.73
CA SER A 740 -0.21 1.85 -68.47
C SER A 740 1.25 2.19 -68.77
N ALA A 741 2.13 2.05 -67.76
CA ALA A 741 3.57 1.88 -67.96
C ALA A 741 3.92 0.40 -67.69
N PRO A 742 4.84 -0.21 -68.45
CA PRO A 742 5.09 -1.65 -68.39
C PRO A 742 5.89 -2.06 -67.15
N ILE A 743 5.48 -3.18 -66.55
CA ILE A 743 6.16 -3.86 -65.45
C ILE A 743 7.36 -4.62 -66.04
N ALA A 744 8.57 -4.25 -65.61
CA ALA A 744 9.78 -5.01 -65.86
C ALA A 744 9.84 -6.20 -64.88
N VAL A 745 9.94 -7.40 -65.44
CA VAL A 745 10.18 -8.66 -64.73
C VAL A 745 11.61 -8.67 -64.18
N ALA A 746 11.76 -8.79 -62.86
CA ALA A 746 13.04 -9.10 -62.23
C ALA A 746 12.98 -10.50 -61.62
N THR A 747 13.75 -11.40 -62.22
CA THR A 747 14.07 -12.75 -61.76
C THR A 747 14.80 -12.71 -60.41
N GLY A 748 14.49 -13.68 -59.56
CA GLY A 748 14.83 -13.68 -58.14
C GLY A 748 16.31 -13.79 -57.77
N THR A 749 16.58 -13.60 -56.48
CA THR A 749 17.66 -14.26 -55.76
C THR A 749 17.28 -14.33 -54.27
N GLU A 750 17.66 -15.44 -53.67
CA GLU A 750 17.52 -15.91 -52.29
C GLU A 750 17.81 -14.86 -51.20
N LEU A 751 17.11 -14.96 -50.07
CA LEU A 751 17.65 -14.55 -48.78
C LEU A 751 17.37 -15.63 -47.73
N ARG A 752 18.46 -16.31 -47.35
CA ARG A 752 18.64 -17.08 -46.12
C ARG A 752 18.73 -16.13 -44.93
N GLU A 753 18.34 -16.66 -43.76
CA GLU A 753 18.71 -16.26 -42.39
C GLU A 753 18.29 -14.86 -41.91
N PHE A 754 17.24 -14.79 -41.09
CA PHE A 754 17.35 -14.70 -39.63
C PHE A 754 16.01 -15.01 -38.95
#